data_AF-A0A9D6LLL6-F1
#
_entry.id   AF-A0A9D6LLL6-F1
#
_cell.length_a   1.000
_cell.length_b   1.000
_cell.length_c   1.000
_cell.angle_alpha   90.00
_cell.angle_beta   90.00
_cell.angle_gamma   90.00
#
_symmetry.space_group_name_H-M   'P 1'
#
loop_
_entity.id
_entity.type
_entity.pdbx_description
1 polymer ?
#
loop_
_entity_poly.entity_id
_entity_poly.type
_entity_poly.pdbx_seq_one_letter_code
_entity_poly.pdbx_strand_id
1 'polypeptide(L)'
;MEREAQQSLKELQDKNPEVRLHAIEKLARYKDPKYATYLIDMMGDPEWRVRKTAVVAVTGLERNEALVEQLIQALYQEGNVGKRNAAEEALNHIGPITISPLLAHVRTANKDVKKIIIEILGEIADAGTVPDLLKLLADPDENVRLAAIESLGKLREARAVEALIPLSQSENILVCFTTVKALEHLGDGRAVDPLIRIADRKGVERVVLEALGTFANPAVLDPILTGLREGTARIKESALKALVDHSERAPAERHAAILDRLRPNYDAKTAVFLSKSLDHSDERTKRAAVKVLGWMEDSTAAARIVKMIDGPLREEALEALKRMKQSTVDVLLQTLVTANEVTREGIARLLGDAGNRRSVNALIRLLGDPNGHVRQTAARSLGRIQDSSAAKAILDLLEDEYVSVQESAIQALSLLKNQDILSRLMELLNSKKATLRCNAIKVIGKMKAADALPKLSFCLKDEDPTVRRSAVEALSEFQTSAAVPGLVLALADEDSTVRLAALSAVAQHREIDFLRHIDPLLTDESIWVRAAVAKTLGERKDESVKTLLLGMLRDRVGAVQIAAMEAMGRFRDRRFADPIFEMTTSPDPDVVKSAIAVLGEIGDSSIARRIQVFLNHANWGIRAAAAQSLGRLGDTTARESLEKLAKDDPDRLVQQTAQWALAQFATKP
;
A
#
# COMPACT_ATOMS: atom_id res chain seq x y z
N MET A 1 30.40 -44.75 -5.70
CA MET A 1 29.97 -43.97 -6.88
C MET A 1 29.62 -44.87 -8.07
N GLU A 2 30.56 -45.39 -8.88
CA GLU A 2 30.18 -46.12 -10.11
C GLU A 2 29.47 -47.47 -9.87
N ARG A 3 29.89 -48.23 -8.85
CA ARG A 3 29.19 -49.45 -8.42
C ARG A 3 27.77 -49.19 -7.87
N GLU A 4 27.60 -48.06 -7.17
CA GLU A 4 26.29 -47.67 -6.62
C GLU A 4 25.35 -47.20 -7.72
N ALA A 5 25.85 -46.48 -8.73
CA ALA A 5 25.07 -46.10 -9.90
C ALA A 5 24.63 -47.34 -10.71
N GLN A 6 25.51 -48.32 -10.93
CA GLN A 6 25.15 -49.58 -11.59
C GLN A 6 24.10 -50.38 -10.81
N GLN A 7 24.17 -50.36 -9.48
CA GLN A 7 23.16 -50.99 -8.63
C GLN A 7 21.81 -50.26 -8.75
N SER A 8 21.80 -48.93 -8.69
CA SER A 8 20.57 -48.15 -8.88
C SER A 8 19.94 -48.34 -10.26
N LEU A 9 20.74 -48.53 -11.32
CA LEU A 9 20.21 -48.86 -12.66
C LEU A 9 19.45 -50.20 -12.68
N LYS A 10 19.90 -51.20 -11.90
CA LYS A 10 19.18 -52.47 -11.75
C LYS A 10 17.89 -52.29 -10.94
N GLU A 11 17.94 -51.47 -9.89
CA GLU A 11 16.80 -51.17 -9.01
C GLU A 11 15.65 -50.46 -9.76
N LEU A 12 15.91 -49.78 -10.88
CA LEU A 12 14.87 -49.21 -11.75
C LEU A 12 13.90 -50.24 -12.34
N GLN A 13 14.27 -51.53 -12.39
CA GLN A 13 13.40 -52.60 -12.87
C GLN A 13 12.70 -53.38 -11.74
N ASP A 14 12.84 -52.94 -10.49
CA ASP A 14 12.25 -53.63 -9.35
C ASP A 14 10.71 -53.55 -9.38
N LYS A 15 10.04 -54.61 -8.92
CA LYS A 15 8.57 -54.64 -8.85
C LYS A 15 8.01 -53.62 -7.85
N ASN A 16 8.76 -53.30 -6.79
CA ASN A 16 8.36 -52.35 -5.77
C ASN A 16 8.60 -50.89 -6.22
N PRO A 17 7.55 -50.05 -6.33
CA PRO A 17 7.69 -48.65 -6.73
C PRO A 17 8.58 -47.82 -5.80
N GLU A 18 8.65 -48.14 -4.51
CA GLU A 18 9.51 -47.42 -3.55
C GLU A 18 11.00 -47.67 -3.81
N VAL A 19 11.36 -48.86 -4.28
CA VAL A 19 12.73 -49.20 -4.68
C VAL A 19 13.11 -48.41 -5.94
N ARG A 20 12.21 -48.34 -6.92
CA ARG A 20 12.40 -47.55 -8.15
C ARG A 20 12.52 -46.05 -7.87
N LEU A 21 11.66 -45.51 -6.99
CA LEU A 21 11.72 -44.11 -6.53
C LEU A 21 13.11 -43.78 -5.95
N HIS A 22 13.57 -44.58 -5.01
CA HIS A 22 14.85 -44.35 -4.35
C HIS A 22 16.03 -44.47 -5.32
N ALA A 23 15.94 -45.38 -6.30
CA ALA A 23 16.93 -45.51 -7.36
C ALA A 23 16.99 -44.27 -8.27
N ILE A 24 15.84 -43.69 -8.64
CA ILE A 24 15.77 -42.42 -9.38
C ILE A 24 16.46 -41.29 -8.60
N GLU A 25 16.15 -41.13 -7.31
CA GLU A 25 16.76 -40.11 -6.45
C GLU A 25 18.29 -40.26 -6.34
N LYS A 26 18.78 -41.49 -6.20
CA LYS A 26 20.22 -41.78 -6.19
C LYS A 26 20.89 -41.39 -7.49
N LEU A 27 20.28 -41.75 -8.63
CA LEU A 27 20.80 -41.43 -9.96
C LEU A 27 20.79 -39.92 -10.23
N ALA A 28 19.75 -39.21 -9.78
CA ALA A 28 19.62 -37.76 -9.93
C ALA A 28 20.76 -36.98 -9.26
N ARG A 29 21.31 -37.48 -8.14
CA ARG A 29 22.41 -36.81 -7.41
C ARG A 29 23.68 -36.65 -8.23
N TYR A 30 23.90 -37.51 -9.22
CA TYR A 30 25.08 -37.43 -10.08
C TYR A 30 24.99 -36.31 -11.13
N LYS A 31 23.78 -35.86 -11.48
CA LYS A 31 23.52 -34.83 -12.51
C LYS A 31 24.15 -35.11 -13.89
N ASP A 32 24.53 -36.37 -14.14
CA ASP A 32 25.28 -36.80 -15.32
C ASP A 32 24.31 -37.17 -16.47
N PRO A 33 24.41 -36.54 -17.65
CA PRO A 33 23.55 -36.81 -18.80
C PRO A 33 23.52 -38.27 -19.26
N LYS A 34 24.54 -39.08 -18.94
CA LYS A 34 24.54 -40.51 -19.32
C LYS A 34 23.38 -41.30 -18.69
N TYR A 35 22.76 -40.78 -17.63
CA TYR A 35 21.59 -41.40 -17.00
C TYR A 35 20.26 -40.93 -17.59
N ALA A 36 20.27 -39.98 -18.52
CA ALA A 36 19.06 -39.38 -19.09
C ALA A 36 18.09 -40.41 -19.64
N THR A 37 18.55 -41.35 -20.47
CA THR A 37 17.69 -42.37 -21.10
C THR A 37 16.95 -43.21 -20.06
N TYR A 38 17.65 -43.66 -19.01
CA TYR A 38 17.04 -44.46 -17.94
C TYR A 38 16.00 -43.67 -17.15
N LEU A 39 16.31 -42.41 -16.81
CA LEU A 39 15.39 -41.54 -16.09
C LEU A 39 14.17 -41.17 -16.94
N ILE A 40 14.35 -40.95 -18.24
CA ILE A 40 13.27 -40.70 -19.19
C ILE A 40 12.37 -41.93 -19.34
N ASP A 41 12.93 -43.14 -19.31
CA ASP A 41 12.11 -44.36 -19.31
C ASP A 41 11.21 -44.47 -18.07
N MET A 42 11.69 -44.05 -16.90
CA MET A 42 10.89 -44.01 -15.68
C MET A 42 9.74 -42.99 -15.72
N MET A 43 9.77 -42.03 -16.64
CA MET A 43 8.64 -41.12 -16.86
C MET A 43 7.41 -41.87 -17.41
N GLY A 44 7.59 -43.08 -17.95
CA GLY A 44 6.51 -43.97 -18.37
C GLY A 44 6.05 -44.99 -17.32
N ASP A 45 6.53 -44.90 -16.08
CA ASP A 45 6.19 -45.85 -15.02
C ASP A 45 4.67 -45.86 -14.70
N PRO A 46 4.07 -47.03 -14.39
CA PRO A 46 2.66 -47.10 -14.02
C PRO A 46 2.32 -46.28 -12.76
N GLU A 47 3.24 -46.16 -11.80
CA GLU A 47 3.05 -45.40 -10.57
C GLU A 47 3.33 -43.90 -10.79
N TRP A 48 2.36 -43.05 -10.44
CA TRP A 48 2.45 -41.61 -10.75
C TRP A 48 3.56 -40.90 -9.96
N ARG A 49 3.85 -41.37 -8.73
CA ARG A 49 4.95 -40.83 -7.92
C ARG A 49 6.30 -41.09 -8.56
N VAL A 50 6.48 -42.27 -9.15
CA VAL A 50 7.71 -42.64 -9.86
C VAL A 50 7.90 -41.72 -11.06
N ARG A 51 6.84 -41.49 -11.86
CA ARG A 51 6.88 -40.54 -12.98
C ARG A 51 7.26 -39.13 -12.54
N LYS A 52 6.63 -38.61 -11.49
CA LYS A 52 6.89 -37.26 -10.98
C LYS A 52 8.34 -37.10 -10.50
N THR A 53 8.86 -38.10 -9.80
CA THR A 53 10.25 -38.11 -9.32
C THR A 53 11.23 -38.21 -10.49
N ALA A 54 10.89 -38.97 -11.53
CA ALA A 54 11.67 -39.03 -12.76
C ALA A 54 11.73 -37.66 -13.47
N VAL A 55 10.62 -36.92 -13.56
CA VAL A 55 10.62 -35.55 -14.11
C VAL A 55 11.60 -34.66 -13.37
N VAL A 56 11.53 -34.63 -12.02
CA VAL A 56 12.43 -33.82 -11.19
C VAL A 56 13.90 -34.24 -11.36
N ALA A 57 14.16 -35.54 -11.48
CA ALA A 57 15.51 -36.06 -11.70
C ALA A 57 16.08 -35.62 -13.07
N VAL A 58 15.28 -35.75 -14.13
CA VAL A 58 15.65 -35.37 -15.50
C VAL A 58 15.92 -33.87 -15.61
N THR A 59 15.08 -33.02 -15.00
CA THR A 59 15.25 -31.55 -15.07
C THR A 59 16.48 -31.06 -14.29
N GLY A 60 16.99 -31.87 -13.36
CA GLY A 60 18.22 -31.61 -12.60
C GLY A 60 19.52 -32.07 -13.27
N LEU A 61 19.45 -32.76 -14.41
CA LEU A 61 20.63 -33.15 -15.20
C LEU A 61 21.26 -31.94 -15.90
N GLU A 62 22.54 -32.09 -16.28
CA GLU A 62 23.19 -31.11 -17.16
C GLU A 62 22.43 -31.00 -18.50
N ARG A 63 22.08 -29.75 -18.85
CA ARG A 63 21.22 -29.44 -20.01
C ARG A 63 22.05 -29.47 -21.29
N ASN A 64 21.68 -30.35 -22.21
CA ASN A 64 22.28 -30.41 -23.55
C ASN A 64 21.21 -30.76 -24.61
N GLU A 65 21.55 -30.57 -25.88
CA GLU A 65 20.63 -30.85 -27.00
C GLU A 65 20.18 -32.32 -27.02
N ALA A 66 21.04 -33.26 -26.65
CA ALA A 66 20.72 -34.69 -26.64
C ALA A 66 19.64 -35.06 -25.59
N LEU A 67 19.65 -34.41 -24.43
CA LEU A 67 18.64 -34.57 -23.40
C LEU A 67 17.28 -34.04 -23.88
N VAL A 68 17.29 -32.85 -24.48
CA VAL A 68 16.08 -32.23 -25.03
C VAL A 68 15.49 -33.09 -26.15
N GLU A 69 16.33 -33.58 -27.07
CA GLU A 69 15.87 -34.46 -28.16
C GLU A 69 15.27 -35.75 -27.61
N GLN A 70 15.88 -36.38 -26.59
CA GLN A 70 15.30 -37.58 -25.95
C GLN A 70 13.92 -37.31 -25.31
N LEU A 71 13.73 -36.14 -24.72
CA LEU A 71 12.43 -35.74 -24.17
C LEU A 71 11.40 -35.47 -25.26
N ILE A 72 11.80 -34.87 -26.38
CA ILE A 72 10.91 -34.70 -27.53
C ILE A 72 10.50 -36.06 -28.10
N GLN A 73 11.43 -37.01 -28.23
CA GLN A 73 11.12 -38.38 -28.66
C GLN A 73 10.16 -39.10 -27.71
N ALA A 74 10.19 -38.79 -26.42
CA ALA A 74 9.23 -39.33 -25.46
C ALA A 74 7.79 -38.85 -25.72
N LEU A 75 7.58 -37.70 -26.36
CA LEU A 75 6.26 -37.22 -26.78
C LEU A 75 5.62 -38.13 -27.85
N TYR A 76 6.42 -38.81 -28.66
CA TYR A 76 5.95 -39.70 -29.73
C TYR A 76 5.49 -41.08 -29.24
N GLN A 77 5.59 -41.37 -27.94
CA GLN A 77 5.21 -42.65 -27.36
C GLN A 77 3.68 -42.76 -27.16
N GLU A 78 2.96 -43.04 -28.25
CA GLU A 78 1.49 -43.05 -28.29
C GLU A 78 0.85 -43.96 -27.23
N GLY A 79 1.46 -45.13 -26.98
CA GLY A 79 0.98 -46.13 -26.03
C GLY A 79 1.15 -45.78 -24.55
N ASN A 80 1.78 -44.66 -24.20
CA ASN A 80 2.02 -44.27 -22.81
C ASN A 80 1.73 -42.78 -22.57
N VAL A 81 0.47 -42.48 -22.26
CA VAL A 81 0.01 -41.11 -21.93
C VAL A 81 0.77 -40.52 -20.73
N GLY A 82 1.10 -41.34 -19.74
CA GLY A 82 1.87 -40.91 -18.56
C GLY A 82 3.26 -40.39 -18.94
N LYS A 83 3.94 -41.08 -19.87
CA LYS A 83 5.26 -40.68 -20.38
C LYS A 83 5.20 -39.37 -21.16
N ARG A 84 4.15 -39.17 -21.97
CA ARG A 84 3.94 -37.93 -22.75
C ARG A 84 3.75 -36.72 -21.84
N ASN A 85 2.84 -36.80 -20.87
CA ASN A 85 2.58 -35.69 -19.94
C ASN A 85 3.80 -35.36 -19.08
N ALA A 86 4.56 -36.38 -18.67
CA ALA A 86 5.79 -36.18 -17.91
C ALA A 86 6.88 -35.52 -18.78
N ALA A 87 6.98 -35.88 -20.06
CA ALA A 87 7.92 -35.27 -21.01
C ALA A 87 7.57 -33.81 -21.30
N GLU A 88 6.29 -33.52 -21.49
CA GLU A 88 5.77 -32.15 -21.57
C GLU A 88 6.14 -31.32 -20.34
N GLU A 89 5.90 -31.85 -19.13
CA GLU A 89 6.25 -31.17 -17.87
C GLU A 89 7.76 -30.89 -17.78
N ALA A 90 8.60 -31.88 -18.13
CA ALA A 90 10.05 -31.73 -18.12
C ALA A 90 10.52 -30.65 -19.12
N LEU A 91 9.99 -30.65 -20.33
CA LEU A 91 10.32 -29.68 -21.38
C LEU A 91 9.92 -28.24 -20.99
N ASN A 92 8.74 -28.07 -20.41
CA ASN A 92 8.29 -26.79 -19.84
C ASN A 92 9.25 -26.29 -18.74
N HIS A 93 9.70 -27.17 -17.85
CA HIS A 93 10.59 -26.79 -16.75
C HIS A 93 12.03 -26.46 -17.22
N ILE A 94 12.50 -27.08 -18.30
CA ILE A 94 13.81 -26.78 -18.88
C ILE A 94 13.82 -25.36 -19.48
N GLY A 95 12.71 -24.93 -20.09
CA GLY A 95 12.51 -23.55 -20.55
C GLY A 95 13.16 -23.24 -21.91
N PRO A 96 13.64 -22.01 -22.17
CA PRO A 96 13.91 -21.49 -23.51
C PRO A 96 14.87 -22.30 -24.41
N ILE A 97 15.79 -23.08 -23.84
CA ILE A 97 16.71 -23.93 -24.62
C ILE A 97 15.98 -25.01 -25.43
N THR A 98 14.75 -25.38 -25.05
CA THR A 98 13.94 -26.36 -25.78
C THR A 98 13.29 -25.79 -27.04
N ILE A 99 13.20 -24.47 -27.19
CA ILE A 99 12.43 -23.81 -28.27
C ILE A 99 12.91 -24.24 -29.66
N SER A 100 14.22 -24.10 -29.94
CA SER A 100 14.75 -24.41 -31.27
C SER A 100 14.58 -25.90 -31.64
N PRO A 101 14.92 -26.86 -30.76
CA PRO A 101 14.59 -28.28 -30.97
C PRO A 101 13.10 -28.53 -31.17
N LEU A 102 12.23 -27.95 -30.35
CA LEU A 102 10.78 -28.12 -30.46
C LEU A 102 10.24 -27.61 -31.81
N LEU A 103 10.69 -26.43 -32.26
CA LEU A 103 10.32 -25.86 -33.56
C LEU A 103 10.74 -26.75 -34.74
N ALA A 104 11.85 -27.48 -34.63
CA ALA A 104 12.24 -28.46 -35.66
C ALA A 104 11.22 -29.61 -35.78
N HIS A 105 10.59 -30.00 -34.67
CA HIS A 105 9.59 -31.08 -34.61
C HIS A 105 8.14 -30.62 -34.85
N VAL A 106 7.85 -29.32 -34.86
CA VAL A 106 6.50 -28.78 -35.15
C VAL A 106 5.93 -29.24 -36.51
N ARG A 107 6.79 -29.61 -37.48
CA ARG A 107 6.38 -30.08 -38.81
C ARG A 107 5.97 -31.55 -38.87
N THR A 108 5.92 -32.23 -37.73
CA THR A 108 5.53 -33.63 -37.64
C THR A 108 4.12 -33.89 -38.19
N ALA A 109 3.90 -35.07 -38.76
CA ALA A 109 2.58 -35.53 -39.20
C ALA A 109 1.68 -35.92 -38.03
N ASN A 110 2.24 -36.19 -36.84
CA ASN A 110 1.49 -36.57 -35.65
C ASN A 110 0.86 -35.32 -35.01
N LYS A 111 -0.45 -35.15 -35.21
CA LYS A 111 -1.22 -34.00 -34.70
C LYS A 111 -1.22 -33.88 -33.18
N ASP A 112 -1.20 -34.99 -32.44
CA ASP A 112 -1.23 -34.97 -30.97
C ASP A 112 0.10 -34.48 -30.42
N VAL A 113 1.21 -34.95 -30.99
CA VAL A 113 2.56 -34.47 -30.65
C VAL A 113 2.73 -33.00 -31.05
N LYS A 114 2.26 -32.63 -32.24
CA LYS A 114 2.30 -31.24 -32.71
C LYS A 114 1.57 -30.30 -31.75
N LYS A 115 0.38 -30.70 -31.28
CA LYS A 115 -0.40 -29.95 -30.28
C LYS A 115 0.39 -29.75 -28.99
N ILE A 116 0.95 -30.83 -28.42
CA ILE A 116 1.73 -30.74 -27.17
C ILE A 116 2.95 -29.81 -27.34
N ILE A 117 3.64 -29.90 -28.47
CA ILE A 117 4.77 -29.00 -28.78
C ILE A 117 4.31 -27.54 -28.78
N ILE A 118 3.18 -27.22 -29.40
CA ILE A 118 2.62 -25.86 -29.42
C ILE A 118 2.28 -25.39 -28.01
N GLU A 119 1.65 -26.24 -27.20
CA GLU A 119 1.32 -25.92 -25.80
C GLU A 119 2.58 -25.62 -24.98
N ILE A 120 3.65 -26.42 -25.14
CA ILE A 120 4.95 -26.17 -24.51
C ILE A 120 5.53 -24.81 -24.93
N LEU A 121 5.52 -24.50 -26.23
CA LEU A 121 6.02 -23.21 -26.73
C LEU A 121 5.21 -22.04 -26.16
N GLY A 122 3.90 -22.20 -26.02
CA GLY A 122 3.01 -21.22 -25.40
C GLY A 122 3.28 -21.01 -23.90
N GLU A 123 3.56 -22.07 -23.15
CA GLU A 123 3.90 -22.00 -21.72
C GLU A 123 5.29 -21.40 -21.47
N ILE A 124 6.27 -21.68 -22.35
CA ILE A 124 7.59 -21.02 -22.30
C ILE A 124 7.46 -19.52 -22.59
N ALA A 125 6.46 -19.12 -23.38
CA ALA A 125 6.08 -17.72 -23.65
C ALA A 125 7.22 -16.87 -24.25
N ASP A 126 8.02 -17.43 -25.15
CA ASP A 126 9.07 -16.70 -25.87
C ASP A 126 8.56 -16.00 -27.14
N ALA A 127 8.75 -14.68 -27.20
CA ALA A 127 8.28 -13.81 -28.27
C ALA A 127 8.89 -14.13 -29.66
N GLY A 128 10.01 -14.87 -29.72
CA GLY A 128 10.62 -15.35 -30.94
C GLY A 128 9.83 -16.46 -31.64
N THR A 129 8.94 -17.16 -30.91
CA THR A 129 8.12 -18.26 -31.46
C THR A 129 6.90 -17.78 -32.26
N VAL A 130 6.53 -16.50 -32.13
CA VAL A 130 5.32 -15.92 -32.76
C VAL A 130 5.25 -16.20 -34.27
N PRO A 131 6.30 -15.98 -35.09
CA PRO A 131 6.22 -16.22 -36.53
C PRO A 131 5.92 -17.68 -36.89
N ASP A 132 6.34 -18.63 -36.08
CA ASP A 132 6.11 -20.05 -36.32
C ASP A 132 4.72 -20.48 -35.87
N LEU A 133 4.26 -20.00 -34.72
CA LEU A 133 2.88 -20.22 -34.26
C LEU A 133 1.85 -19.60 -35.21
N LEU A 134 2.15 -18.44 -35.81
CA LEU A 134 1.29 -17.82 -36.81
C LEU A 134 1.05 -18.69 -38.05
N LYS A 135 2.05 -19.48 -38.48
CA LYS A 135 1.90 -20.41 -39.61
C LYS A 135 0.93 -21.54 -39.28
N LEU A 136 0.85 -21.94 -38.01
CA LEU A 136 0.01 -23.05 -37.53
C LEU A 136 -1.47 -22.68 -37.43
N LEU A 137 -1.81 -21.39 -37.55
CA LEU A 137 -3.20 -20.94 -37.67
C LEU A 137 -3.89 -21.49 -38.94
N ALA A 138 -3.12 -21.89 -39.95
CA ALA A 138 -3.63 -22.50 -41.19
C ALA A 138 -3.48 -24.04 -41.23
N ASP A 139 -3.11 -24.69 -40.11
CA ASP A 139 -2.94 -26.15 -40.08
C ASP A 139 -4.27 -26.87 -40.40
N PRO A 140 -4.26 -27.98 -41.16
CA PRO A 140 -5.48 -28.72 -41.47
C PRO A 140 -6.19 -29.27 -40.22
N ASP A 141 -5.44 -29.62 -39.16
CA ASP A 141 -6.05 -30.13 -37.93
C ASP A 141 -6.58 -29.00 -37.04
N GLU A 142 -7.83 -29.12 -36.61
CA GLU A 142 -8.50 -28.12 -35.80
C GLU A 142 -7.86 -27.95 -34.42
N ASN A 143 -7.47 -29.03 -33.76
CA ASN A 143 -6.89 -28.95 -32.42
C ASN A 143 -5.53 -28.24 -32.44
N VAL A 144 -4.77 -28.45 -33.52
CA VAL A 144 -3.50 -27.74 -33.76
C VAL A 144 -3.74 -26.24 -33.92
N ARG A 145 -4.74 -25.83 -34.72
CA ARG A 145 -5.10 -24.42 -34.86
C ARG A 145 -5.51 -23.80 -33.51
N LEU A 146 -6.34 -24.49 -32.73
CA LEU A 146 -6.80 -24.01 -31.43
C LEU A 146 -5.65 -23.85 -30.43
N ALA A 147 -4.73 -24.81 -30.38
CA ALA A 147 -3.54 -24.73 -29.54
C ALA A 147 -2.63 -23.55 -29.96
N ALA A 148 -2.50 -23.30 -31.26
CA ALA A 148 -1.74 -22.16 -31.78
C ALA A 148 -2.39 -20.82 -31.37
N ILE A 149 -3.72 -20.70 -31.49
CA ILE A 149 -4.46 -19.51 -31.05
C ILE A 149 -4.27 -19.27 -29.56
N GLU A 150 -4.45 -20.30 -28.72
CA GLU A 150 -4.31 -20.18 -27.26
C GLU A 150 -2.88 -19.75 -26.87
N SER A 151 -1.87 -20.39 -27.49
CA SER A 151 -0.46 -20.10 -27.23
C SER A 151 -0.09 -18.67 -27.63
N LEU A 152 -0.59 -18.18 -28.78
CA LEU A 152 -0.42 -16.78 -29.19
C LEU A 152 -1.07 -15.80 -28.20
N GLY A 153 -2.18 -16.16 -27.58
CA GLY A 153 -2.79 -15.38 -26.50
C GLY A 153 -1.92 -15.32 -25.23
N LYS A 154 -1.34 -16.46 -24.82
CA LYS A 154 -0.44 -16.57 -23.65
C LYS A 154 0.83 -15.73 -23.81
N LEU A 155 1.37 -15.64 -25.03
CA LEU A 155 2.55 -14.85 -25.38
C LEU A 155 2.36 -13.33 -25.16
N ARG A 156 1.12 -12.82 -25.24
CA ARG A 156 0.78 -11.39 -25.14
C ARG A 156 1.53 -10.48 -26.12
N GLU A 157 1.87 -11.02 -27.29
CA GLU A 157 2.60 -10.33 -28.33
C GLU A 157 1.66 -9.68 -29.36
N ALA A 158 1.66 -8.35 -29.44
CA ALA A 158 0.78 -7.56 -30.31
C ALA A 158 0.88 -7.92 -31.81
N ARG A 159 1.97 -8.56 -32.23
CA ARG A 159 2.20 -9.06 -33.60
C ARG A 159 1.17 -10.13 -34.02
N ALA A 160 0.59 -10.86 -33.06
CA ALA A 160 -0.39 -11.90 -33.33
C ALA A 160 -1.80 -11.35 -33.63
N VAL A 161 -2.09 -10.12 -33.20
CA VAL A 161 -3.45 -9.55 -33.22
C VAL A 161 -4.04 -9.51 -34.62
N GLU A 162 -3.28 -9.04 -35.62
CA GLU A 162 -3.76 -8.92 -36.99
C GLU A 162 -4.12 -10.27 -37.62
N ALA A 163 -3.38 -11.32 -37.28
CA ALA A 163 -3.64 -12.67 -37.76
C ALA A 163 -4.81 -13.34 -37.03
N LEU A 164 -5.08 -12.96 -35.77
CA LEU A 164 -6.18 -13.50 -34.97
C LEU A 164 -7.52 -12.82 -35.28
N ILE A 165 -7.55 -11.55 -35.67
CA ILE A 165 -8.78 -10.80 -35.96
C ILE A 165 -9.72 -11.54 -36.96
N PRO A 166 -9.25 -12.06 -38.10
CA PRO A 166 -10.12 -12.80 -39.02
C PRO A 166 -10.72 -14.07 -38.39
N LEU A 167 -9.98 -14.74 -37.49
CA LEU A 167 -10.44 -15.98 -36.84
C LEU A 167 -11.53 -15.74 -35.80
N SER A 168 -11.63 -14.52 -35.25
CA SER A 168 -12.74 -14.15 -34.37
C SER A 168 -14.08 -14.12 -35.12
N GLN A 169 -14.05 -14.05 -36.45
CA GLN A 169 -15.24 -14.06 -37.31
C GLN A 169 -15.57 -15.47 -37.84
N SER A 170 -14.78 -16.49 -37.50
CA SER A 170 -14.94 -17.86 -37.99
C SER A 170 -16.33 -18.42 -37.70
N GLU A 171 -16.99 -19.06 -38.68
CA GLU A 171 -18.28 -19.76 -38.48
C GLU A 171 -18.18 -20.88 -37.42
N ASN A 172 -16.99 -21.45 -37.25
CA ASN A 172 -16.72 -22.39 -36.19
C ASN A 172 -16.68 -21.69 -34.81
N ILE A 173 -17.66 -22.03 -33.96
CA ILE A 173 -17.86 -21.45 -32.63
C ILE A 173 -16.63 -21.66 -31.72
N LEU A 174 -15.98 -22.83 -31.80
CA LEU A 174 -14.84 -23.14 -30.94
C LEU A 174 -13.61 -22.29 -31.32
N VAL A 175 -13.33 -22.19 -32.63
CA VAL A 175 -12.27 -21.30 -33.14
C VAL A 175 -12.55 -19.85 -32.77
N CYS A 176 -13.78 -19.37 -32.96
CA CYS A 176 -14.20 -18.03 -32.57
C CYS A 176 -13.99 -17.81 -31.06
N PHE A 177 -14.49 -18.72 -30.22
CA PHE A 177 -14.40 -18.64 -28.76
C PHE A 177 -12.94 -18.54 -28.28
N THR A 178 -12.08 -19.45 -28.75
CA THR A 178 -10.65 -19.48 -28.36
C THR A 178 -9.93 -18.23 -28.85
N THR A 179 -10.29 -17.74 -30.05
CA THR A 179 -9.72 -16.49 -30.59
C THR A 179 -10.13 -15.28 -29.77
N VAL A 180 -11.39 -15.17 -29.36
CA VAL A 180 -11.86 -14.07 -28.49
C VAL A 180 -11.09 -14.09 -27.17
N LYS A 181 -10.86 -15.26 -26.56
CA LYS A 181 -10.03 -15.38 -25.36
C LYS A 181 -8.57 -14.99 -25.57
N ALA A 182 -7.97 -15.37 -26.70
CA ALA A 182 -6.61 -14.96 -27.03
C ALA A 182 -6.50 -13.45 -27.21
N LEU A 183 -7.47 -12.82 -27.90
CA LEU A 183 -7.53 -11.36 -28.09
C LEU A 183 -7.77 -10.61 -26.77
N GLU A 184 -8.59 -11.16 -25.87
CA GLU A 184 -8.78 -10.65 -24.48
C GLU A 184 -7.43 -10.61 -23.73
N HIS A 185 -6.65 -11.70 -23.78
CA HIS A 185 -5.34 -11.75 -23.12
C HIS A 185 -4.30 -10.80 -23.74
N LEU A 186 -4.38 -10.56 -25.04
CA LEU A 186 -3.52 -9.60 -25.75
C LEU A 186 -3.87 -8.14 -25.39
N GLY A 187 -5.15 -7.83 -25.19
CA GLY A 187 -5.61 -6.50 -24.76
C GLY A 187 -5.39 -5.38 -25.79
N ASP A 188 -5.07 -5.71 -27.04
CA ASP A 188 -4.78 -4.74 -28.10
C ASP A 188 -6.08 -4.11 -28.65
N GLY A 189 -6.14 -2.77 -28.65
CA GLY A 189 -7.31 -2.01 -29.07
C GLY A 189 -7.78 -2.28 -30.50
N ARG A 190 -6.92 -2.79 -31.40
CA ARG A 190 -7.30 -3.19 -32.77
C ARG A 190 -8.34 -4.32 -32.79
N ALA A 191 -8.44 -5.11 -31.72
CA ALA A 191 -9.43 -6.17 -31.59
C ALA A 191 -10.84 -5.66 -31.28
N VAL A 192 -11.00 -4.41 -30.81
CA VAL A 192 -12.29 -3.89 -30.31
C VAL A 192 -13.37 -3.90 -31.40
N ASP A 193 -13.16 -3.23 -32.53
CA ASP A 193 -14.18 -3.15 -33.59
C ASP A 193 -14.55 -4.54 -34.16
N PRO A 194 -13.58 -5.46 -34.43
CA PRO A 194 -13.91 -6.84 -34.78
C PRO A 194 -14.77 -7.58 -33.74
N LEU A 195 -14.47 -7.41 -32.45
CA LEU A 195 -15.23 -8.05 -31.37
C LEU A 195 -16.65 -7.45 -31.26
N ILE A 196 -16.81 -6.13 -31.45
CA ILE A 196 -18.13 -5.48 -31.47
C ILE A 196 -19.01 -6.08 -32.59
N ARG A 197 -18.46 -6.36 -33.77
CA ARG A 197 -19.23 -6.94 -34.90
C ARG A 197 -19.84 -8.31 -34.60
N ILE A 198 -19.28 -9.07 -33.66
CA ILE A 198 -19.75 -10.40 -33.26
C ILE A 198 -20.45 -10.41 -31.90
N ALA A 199 -20.67 -9.25 -31.27
CA ALA A 199 -21.23 -9.17 -29.92
C ALA A 199 -22.62 -9.84 -29.80
N ASP A 200 -23.44 -9.74 -30.85
CA ASP A 200 -24.79 -10.32 -30.90
C ASP A 200 -24.83 -11.74 -31.51
N ARG A 201 -23.65 -12.34 -31.78
CA ARG A 201 -23.58 -13.65 -32.42
C ARG A 201 -23.89 -14.78 -31.45
N LYS A 202 -24.97 -15.52 -31.74
CA LYS A 202 -25.42 -16.68 -30.96
C LYS A 202 -24.33 -17.71 -30.70
N GLY A 203 -24.14 -18.04 -29.42
CA GLY A 203 -23.18 -19.03 -28.93
C GLY A 203 -21.88 -18.42 -28.40
N VAL A 204 -21.57 -17.16 -28.74
CA VAL A 204 -20.33 -16.47 -28.32
C VAL A 204 -20.56 -15.12 -27.65
N GLU A 205 -21.81 -14.65 -27.55
CA GLU A 205 -22.14 -13.34 -26.97
C GLU A 205 -21.51 -13.18 -25.58
N ARG A 206 -21.61 -14.23 -24.76
CA ARG A 206 -21.08 -14.23 -23.38
C ARG A 206 -19.58 -13.93 -23.35
N VAL A 207 -18.80 -14.69 -24.13
CA VAL A 207 -17.32 -14.57 -24.12
C VAL A 207 -16.89 -13.25 -24.77
N VAL A 208 -17.62 -12.78 -25.78
CA VAL A 208 -17.35 -11.50 -26.43
C VAL A 208 -17.61 -10.34 -25.48
N LEU A 209 -18.73 -10.34 -24.74
CA LEU A 209 -19.03 -9.31 -23.76
C LEU A 209 -18.00 -9.27 -22.62
N GLU A 210 -17.62 -10.43 -22.09
CA GLU A 210 -16.56 -10.54 -21.08
C GLU A 210 -15.24 -9.95 -21.60
N ALA A 211 -14.84 -10.33 -22.82
CA ALA A 211 -13.63 -9.81 -23.45
C ALA A 211 -13.70 -8.28 -23.64
N LEU A 212 -14.81 -7.77 -24.18
CA LEU A 212 -15.05 -6.34 -24.39
C LEU A 212 -14.92 -5.52 -23.10
N GLY A 213 -15.37 -6.06 -21.97
CA GLY A 213 -15.21 -5.44 -20.65
C GLY A 213 -13.76 -5.22 -20.21
N THR A 214 -12.80 -5.97 -20.78
CA THR A 214 -11.38 -5.82 -20.45
C THR A 214 -10.69 -4.66 -21.18
N PHE A 215 -11.29 -4.15 -22.26
CA PHE A 215 -10.71 -3.08 -23.06
C PHE A 215 -11.07 -1.71 -22.52
N ALA A 216 -10.07 -0.84 -22.38
CA ALA A 216 -10.26 0.55 -21.98
C ALA A 216 -10.67 1.44 -23.19
N ASN A 217 -11.69 1.03 -23.94
CA ASN A 217 -12.22 1.75 -25.11
C ASN A 217 -13.73 2.01 -24.95
N PRO A 218 -14.22 3.27 -24.98
CA PRO A 218 -15.64 3.58 -24.81
C PRO A 218 -16.59 2.94 -25.83
N ALA A 219 -16.11 2.57 -27.01
CA ALA A 219 -16.93 1.91 -28.05
C ALA A 219 -17.52 0.57 -27.56
N VAL A 220 -16.89 -0.07 -26.56
CA VAL A 220 -17.38 -1.34 -26.00
C VAL A 220 -18.66 -1.20 -25.18
N LEU A 221 -19.02 0.03 -24.77
CA LEU A 221 -20.17 0.26 -23.90
C LEU A 221 -21.49 -0.07 -24.59
N ASP A 222 -21.63 0.22 -25.89
CA ASP A 222 -22.89 0.02 -26.60
C ASP A 222 -23.33 -1.47 -26.65
N PRO A 223 -22.47 -2.43 -27.05
CA PRO A 223 -22.84 -3.85 -26.98
C PRO A 223 -23.02 -4.36 -25.54
N ILE A 224 -22.23 -3.87 -24.57
CA ILE A 224 -22.39 -4.24 -23.15
C ILE A 224 -23.77 -3.79 -22.63
N LEU A 225 -24.16 -2.55 -22.89
CA LEU A 225 -25.44 -2.00 -22.45
C LEU A 225 -26.63 -2.68 -23.16
N THR A 226 -26.50 -2.99 -24.44
CA THR A 226 -27.50 -3.79 -25.17
C THR A 226 -27.64 -5.18 -24.56
N GLY A 227 -26.53 -5.87 -24.26
CA GLY A 227 -26.54 -7.17 -23.57
C GLY A 227 -27.20 -7.12 -22.19
N LEU A 228 -27.01 -6.03 -21.43
CA LEU A 228 -27.65 -5.82 -20.12
C LEU A 228 -29.18 -5.59 -20.24
N ARG A 229 -29.60 -4.84 -21.27
CA ARG A 229 -31.02 -4.51 -21.50
C ARG A 229 -31.81 -5.68 -22.07
N GLU A 230 -31.30 -6.28 -23.14
CA GLU A 230 -32.04 -7.20 -24.03
C GLU A 230 -31.61 -8.65 -23.92
N GLY A 231 -30.45 -8.92 -23.30
CA GLY A 231 -29.91 -10.27 -23.19
C GLY A 231 -30.74 -11.23 -22.34
N THR A 232 -30.46 -12.53 -22.50
CA THR A 232 -30.93 -13.57 -21.57
C THR A 232 -30.27 -13.39 -20.19
N ALA A 233 -30.77 -14.06 -19.15
CA ALA A 233 -30.21 -13.93 -17.79
C ALA A 233 -28.68 -14.09 -17.73
N ARG A 234 -28.14 -15.11 -18.42
CA ARG A 234 -26.68 -15.35 -18.51
C ARG A 234 -25.92 -14.25 -19.26
N ILE A 235 -26.53 -13.69 -20.31
CA ILE A 235 -25.95 -12.58 -21.07
C ILE A 235 -25.94 -11.31 -20.21
N LYS A 236 -27.04 -11.02 -19.51
CA LYS A 236 -27.13 -9.86 -18.60
C LYS A 236 -26.11 -9.93 -17.46
N GLU A 237 -25.88 -11.11 -16.89
CA GLU A 237 -24.85 -11.31 -15.86
C GLU A 237 -23.45 -11.00 -16.39
N SER A 238 -23.15 -11.40 -17.62
CA SER A 238 -21.85 -11.20 -18.24
C SER A 238 -21.64 -9.75 -18.68
N ALA A 239 -22.68 -9.13 -19.23
CA ALA A 239 -22.73 -7.69 -19.51
C ALA A 239 -22.53 -6.86 -18.23
N LEU A 240 -23.19 -7.23 -17.14
CA LEU A 240 -23.06 -6.57 -15.85
C LEU A 240 -21.61 -6.60 -15.32
N LYS A 241 -20.97 -7.77 -15.37
CA LYS A 241 -19.56 -7.91 -14.98
C LYS A 241 -18.65 -7.11 -15.90
N ALA A 242 -18.84 -7.23 -17.21
CA ALA A 242 -18.07 -6.51 -18.23
C ALA A 242 -18.15 -4.98 -18.06
N LEU A 243 -19.32 -4.44 -17.71
CA LEU A 243 -19.50 -3.01 -17.45
C LEU A 243 -18.64 -2.53 -16.27
N VAL A 244 -18.58 -3.32 -15.19
CA VAL A 244 -17.78 -2.99 -14.01
C VAL A 244 -16.29 -3.16 -14.28
N ASP A 245 -15.90 -4.26 -14.90
CA ASP A 245 -14.54 -4.55 -15.34
C ASP A 245 -13.98 -3.44 -16.25
N HIS A 246 -14.83 -2.89 -17.13
CA HIS A 246 -14.48 -1.75 -17.98
C HIS A 246 -14.27 -0.48 -17.15
N SER A 247 -15.18 -0.20 -16.21
CA SER A 247 -15.12 1.00 -15.37
C SER A 247 -13.87 1.05 -14.49
N GLU A 248 -13.44 -0.08 -13.93
CA GLU A 248 -12.29 -0.16 -13.03
C GLU A 248 -10.97 0.07 -13.76
N ARG A 249 -10.93 -0.25 -15.05
CA ARG A 249 -9.78 0.04 -15.93
C ARG A 249 -9.79 1.48 -16.48
N ALA A 250 -10.83 2.27 -16.19
CA ALA A 250 -11.07 3.59 -16.78
C ALA A 250 -11.48 4.66 -15.74
N PRO A 251 -10.62 5.02 -14.75
CA PRO A 251 -11.07 5.41 -13.41
C PRO A 251 -11.65 6.83 -13.14
N ALA A 252 -11.51 7.87 -13.98
CA ALA A 252 -12.06 9.19 -13.62
C ALA A 252 -12.63 10.02 -14.77
N GLU A 253 -11.85 10.30 -15.81
CA GLU A 253 -12.33 11.04 -17.00
C GLU A 253 -13.35 10.24 -17.82
N ARG A 254 -13.36 8.91 -17.66
CA ARG A 254 -14.21 7.98 -18.41
C ARG A 254 -15.41 7.49 -17.61
N HIS A 255 -15.37 7.50 -16.27
CA HIS A 255 -16.52 7.08 -15.45
C HIS A 255 -17.75 7.95 -15.70
N ALA A 256 -17.58 9.27 -15.87
CA ALA A 256 -18.68 10.16 -16.27
C ALA A 256 -19.29 9.75 -17.63
N ALA A 257 -18.45 9.42 -18.62
CA ALA A 257 -18.90 8.96 -19.94
C ALA A 257 -19.66 7.62 -19.86
N ILE A 258 -19.25 6.72 -18.94
CA ILE A 258 -20.00 5.48 -18.66
C ILE A 258 -21.39 5.81 -18.13
N LEU A 259 -21.50 6.74 -17.17
CA LEU A 259 -22.79 7.14 -16.62
C LEU A 259 -23.70 7.81 -17.67
N ASP A 260 -23.13 8.66 -18.52
CA ASP A 260 -23.87 9.34 -19.60
C ASP A 260 -24.47 8.36 -20.60
N ARG A 261 -23.77 7.24 -20.89
CA ARG A 261 -24.30 6.17 -21.73
C ARG A 261 -25.22 5.21 -20.97
N LEU A 262 -24.94 4.91 -19.71
CA LEU A 262 -25.72 3.97 -18.90
C LEU A 262 -27.12 4.54 -18.58
N ARG A 263 -27.21 5.83 -18.21
CA ARG A 263 -28.47 6.49 -17.85
C ARG A 263 -29.62 6.28 -18.83
N PRO A 264 -29.49 6.57 -20.14
CA PRO A 264 -30.56 6.33 -21.12
C PRO A 264 -30.87 4.85 -21.35
N ASN A 265 -29.96 3.94 -20.97
CA ASN A 265 -30.12 2.49 -21.13
C ASN A 265 -30.62 1.79 -19.85
N TYR A 266 -30.78 2.53 -18.75
CA TYR A 266 -31.26 2.02 -17.47
C TYR A 266 -32.78 2.11 -17.37
N ASP A 267 -33.46 1.03 -17.75
CA ASP A 267 -34.92 0.92 -17.66
C ASP A 267 -35.39 0.13 -16.41
N ALA A 268 -36.70 0.11 -16.18
CA ALA A 268 -37.30 -0.62 -15.06
C ALA A 268 -36.98 -2.13 -15.08
N LYS A 269 -36.84 -2.73 -16.27
CA LYS A 269 -36.47 -4.14 -16.41
C LYS A 269 -35.04 -4.39 -15.95
N THR A 270 -34.12 -3.48 -16.29
CA THR A 270 -32.72 -3.52 -15.88
C THR A 270 -32.60 -3.32 -14.37
N ALA A 271 -33.33 -2.36 -13.80
CA ALA A 271 -33.39 -2.16 -12.35
C ALA A 271 -33.88 -3.42 -11.60
N VAL A 272 -34.96 -4.06 -12.08
CA VAL A 272 -35.47 -5.31 -11.50
C VAL A 272 -34.44 -6.44 -11.60
N PHE A 273 -33.75 -6.57 -12.73
CA PHE A 273 -32.69 -7.56 -12.90
C PHE A 273 -31.55 -7.33 -11.90
N LEU A 274 -31.01 -6.11 -11.81
CA LEU A 274 -29.91 -5.77 -10.91
C LEU A 274 -30.29 -5.97 -9.44
N SER A 275 -31.51 -5.57 -9.06
CA SER A 275 -32.05 -5.83 -7.73
C SER A 275 -32.01 -7.33 -7.46
N LYS A 276 -32.57 -8.17 -8.35
CA LYS A 276 -32.53 -9.64 -8.21
C LYS A 276 -31.10 -10.20 -8.12
N SER A 277 -30.15 -9.62 -8.85
CA SER A 277 -28.74 -10.03 -8.85
C SER A 277 -28.03 -9.84 -7.50
N LEU A 278 -28.58 -9.07 -6.57
CA LEU A 278 -28.05 -8.96 -5.20
C LEU A 278 -28.14 -10.29 -4.41
N ASP A 279 -29.06 -11.18 -4.76
CA ASP A 279 -29.20 -12.51 -4.13
C ASP A 279 -28.45 -13.61 -4.89
N HIS A 280 -27.69 -13.26 -5.93
CA HIS A 280 -27.02 -14.24 -6.80
C HIS A 280 -25.93 -15.02 -6.05
N SER A 281 -25.67 -16.30 -6.33
CA SER A 281 -24.65 -17.09 -5.60
C SER A 281 -23.22 -16.59 -5.86
N ASP A 282 -22.91 -16.17 -7.08
CA ASP A 282 -21.62 -15.58 -7.47
C ASP A 282 -21.42 -14.17 -6.89
N GLU A 283 -20.37 -14.02 -6.09
CA GLU A 283 -19.96 -12.76 -5.47
C GLU A 283 -19.61 -11.68 -6.50
N ARG A 284 -19.01 -12.05 -7.65
CA ARG A 284 -18.69 -11.07 -8.70
C ARG A 284 -19.95 -10.43 -9.26
N THR A 285 -21.00 -11.22 -9.48
CA THR A 285 -22.31 -10.71 -9.91
C THR A 285 -22.92 -9.79 -8.86
N LYS A 286 -22.90 -10.17 -7.57
CA LYS A 286 -23.40 -9.31 -6.48
C LYS A 286 -22.67 -7.98 -6.44
N ARG A 287 -21.33 -8.02 -6.44
CA ARG A 287 -20.47 -6.83 -6.42
C ARG A 287 -20.80 -5.90 -7.56
N ALA A 288 -20.92 -6.46 -8.78
CA ALA A 288 -21.23 -5.67 -9.95
C ALA A 288 -22.63 -5.04 -9.87
N ALA A 289 -23.63 -5.79 -9.37
CA ALA A 289 -24.97 -5.27 -9.15
C ALA A 289 -24.99 -4.10 -8.13
N VAL A 290 -24.30 -4.24 -6.99
CA VAL A 290 -24.20 -3.18 -5.97
C VAL A 290 -23.60 -1.91 -6.56
N LYS A 291 -22.50 -2.02 -7.31
CA LYS A 291 -21.83 -0.88 -7.94
C LYS A 291 -22.74 -0.16 -8.93
N VAL A 292 -23.35 -0.90 -9.86
CA VAL A 292 -24.22 -0.31 -10.89
C VAL A 292 -25.47 0.33 -10.26
N LEU A 293 -26.09 -0.29 -9.25
CA LEU A 293 -27.21 0.31 -8.51
C LEU A 293 -26.80 1.61 -7.80
N GLY A 294 -25.61 1.64 -7.20
CA GLY A 294 -25.04 2.84 -6.59
C GLY A 294 -24.73 3.94 -7.60
N TRP A 295 -24.21 3.59 -8.78
CA TRP A 295 -23.97 4.53 -9.88
C TRP A 295 -25.25 5.17 -10.42
N MET A 296 -26.33 4.40 -10.43
CA MET A 296 -27.65 4.84 -10.88
C MET A 296 -28.48 5.49 -9.78
N GLU A 297 -27.92 5.64 -8.57
CA GLU A 297 -28.59 6.20 -7.40
C GLU A 297 -29.95 5.52 -7.12
N ASP A 298 -30.07 4.22 -7.42
CA ASP A 298 -31.34 3.49 -7.33
C ASP A 298 -31.66 3.10 -5.88
N SER A 299 -32.44 3.96 -5.22
CA SER A 299 -32.82 3.79 -3.83
C SER A 299 -33.78 2.62 -3.57
N THR A 300 -34.40 2.04 -4.61
CA THR A 300 -35.31 0.90 -4.43
C THR A 300 -34.58 -0.35 -3.92
N ALA A 301 -33.27 -0.45 -4.20
CA ALA A 301 -32.41 -1.52 -3.73
C ALA A 301 -31.76 -1.26 -2.36
N ALA A 302 -31.93 -0.06 -1.78
CA ALA A 302 -31.21 0.35 -0.56
C ALA A 302 -31.42 -0.65 0.59
N ALA A 303 -32.64 -1.13 0.82
CA ALA A 303 -32.94 -2.06 1.92
C ALA A 303 -32.21 -3.41 1.78
N ARG A 304 -31.88 -3.81 0.55
CA ARG A 304 -31.12 -5.03 0.26
C ARG A 304 -29.62 -4.78 0.37
N ILE A 305 -29.15 -3.65 -0.13
CA ILE A 305 -27.73 -3.26 -0.07
C ILE A 305 -27.29 -3.04 1.39
N VAL A 306 -28.13 -2.48 2.26
CA VAL A 306 -27.80 -2.31 3.70
C VAL A 306 -27.46 -3.65 4.37
N LYS A 307 -28.12 -4.75 3.99
CA LYS A 307 -27.82 -6.09 4.53
C LYS A 307 -26.43 -6.60 4.14
N MET A 308 -25.80 -6.01 3.13
CA MET A 308 -24.46 -6.38 2.65
C MET A 308 -23.34 -5.63 3.37
N ILE A 309 -23.67 -4.66 4.25
CA ILE A 309 -22.69 -3.95 5.10
C ILE A 309 -21.99 -4.92 6.06
N ASP A 310 -22.69 -5.99 6.48
CA ASP A 310 -22.16 -7.06 7.30
C ASP A 310 -21.74 -8.26 6.44
N GLY A 311 -20.72 -8.05 5.60
CA GLY A 311 -20.26 -9.08 4.68
C GLY A 311 -19.07 -8.65 3.81
N PRO A 312 -18.67 -9.49 2.83
CA PRO A 312 -17.49 -9.24 1.99
C PRO A 312 -17.63 -8.02 1.06
N LEU A 313 -18.85 -7.54 0.84
CA LEU A 313 -19.16 -6.39 -0.01
C LEU A 313 -19.41 -5.10 0.79
N ARG A 314 -18.91 -5.02 2.02
CA ARG A 314 -19.14 -3.88 2.93
C ARG A 314 -18.79 -2.55 2.28
N GLU A 315 -17.61 -2.43 1.68
CA GLU A 315 -17.14 -1.17 1.11
C GLU A 315 -17.95 -0.77 -0.13
N GLU A 316 -18.27 -1.72 -1.02
CA GLU A 316 -19.14 -1.47 -2.16
C GLU A 316 -20.55 -1.06 -1.73
N ALA A 317 -21.10 -1.70 -0.68
CA ALA A 317 -22.41 -1.38 -0.15
C ALA A 317 -22.45 0.02 0.46
N LEU A 318 -21.44 0.38 1.26
CA LEU A 318 -21.33 1.71 1.86
C LEU A 318 -21.20 2.80 0.78
N GLU A 319 -20.35 2.60 -0.23
CA GLU A 319 -20.18 3.57 -1.31
C GLU A 319 -21.46 3.71 -2.15
N ALA A 320 -22.13 2.61 -2.46
CA ALA A 320 -23.40 2.64 -3.18
C ALA A 320 -24.49 3.40 -2.41
N LEU A 321 -24.66 3.11 -1.11
CA LEU A 321 -25.64 3.78 -0.26
C LEU A 321 -25.30 5.27 -0.05
N LYS A 322 -24.02 5.61 0.04
CA LYS A 322 -23.56 7.00 0.13
C LYS A 322 -23.93 7.80 -1.12
N ARG A 323 -23.78 7.22 -2.32
CA ARG A 323 -24.16 7.85 -3.59
C ARG A 323 -25.65 8.13 -3.71
N MET A 324 -26.48 7.26 -3.16
CA MET A 324 -27.94 7.45 -3.11
C MET A 324 -28.37 8.61 -2.19
N LYS A 325 -27.48 9.10 -1.31
CA LYS A 325 -27.68 10.30 -0.47
C LYS A 325 -28.99 10.22 0.33
N GLN A 326 -29.83 11.27 0.23
CA GLN A 326 -31.00 11.51 1.06
C GLN A 326 -32.11 10.46 0.90
N SER A 327 -32.18 9.78 -0.25
CA SER A 327 -33.22 8.78 -0.53
C SER A 327 -33.09 7.51 0.31
N THR A 328 -31.92 7.25 0.90
CA THR A 328 -31.68 6.07 1.75
C THR A 328 -32.02 6.30 3.21
N VAL A 329 -32.21 7.54 3.65
CA VAL A 329 -32.28 7.88 5.08
C VAL A 329 -33.42 7.14 5.78
N ASP A 330 -34.61 7.10 5.19
CA ASP A 330 -35.74 6.40 5.80
C ASP A 330 -35.48 4.88 5.92
N VAL A 331 -34.83 4.29 4.90
CA VAL A 331 -34.45 2.86 4.92
C VAL A 331 -33.36 2.58 5.97
N LEU A 332 -32.37 3.46 6.09
CA LEU A 332 -31.30 3.37 7.08
C LEU A 332 -31.88 3.46 8.51
N LEU A 333 -32.80 4.40 8.75
CA LEU A 333 -33.46 4.58 10.05
C LEU A 333 -34.33 3.37 10.42
N GLN A 334 -35.06 2.81 9.46
CA GLN A 334 -35.85 1.59 9.68
C GLN A 334 -34.95 0.37 9.99
N THR A 335 -33.84 0.23 9.27
CA THR A 335 -32.93 -0.92 9.43
C THR A 335 -32.12 -0.85 10.72
N LEU A 336 -31.86 0.36 11.24
CA LEU A 336 -31.11 0.56 12.48
C LEU A 336 -31.70 -0.20 13.68
N VAL A 337 -33.02 -0.40 13.71
CA VAL A 337 -33.74 -1.05 14.81
C VAL A 337 -33.39 -2.54 14.93
N THR A 338 -33.11 -3.21 13.81
CA THR A 338 -32.86 -4.66 13.75
C THR A 338 -31.42 -5.01 13.38
N ALA A 339 -30.59 -4.00 13.12
CA ALA A 339 -29.21 -4.14 12.69
C ALA A 339 -28.29 -4.63 13.83
N ASN A 340 -27.30 -5.46 13.50
CA ASN A 340 -26.17 -5.77 14.36
C ASN A 340 -25.16 -4.61 14.44
N GLU A 341 -24.16 -4.71 15.30
CA GLU A 341 -23.17 -3.66 15.57
C GLU A 341 -22.41 -3.21 14.32
N VAL A 342 -22.02 -4.15 13.44
CA VAL A 342 -21.31 -3.88 12.19
C VAL A 342 -22.17 -3.05 11.23
N THR A 343 -23.46 -3.38 11.14
CA THR A 343 -24.43 -2.66 10.30
C THR A 343 -24.82 -1.33 10.93
N ARG A 344 -25.00 -1.24 12.26
CA ARG A 344 -25.31 0.02 12.97
C ARG A 344 -24.18 1.02 12.82
N GLU A 345 -22.92 0.59 12.91
CA GLU A 345 -21.75 1.43 12.66
C GLU A 345 -21.75 1.98 11.22
N GLY A 346 -21.99 1.11 10.23
CA GLY A 346 -22.10 1.52 8.82
C GLY A 346 -23.24 2.51 8.57
N ILE A 347 -24.41 2.27 9.18
CA ILE A 347 -25.54 3.20 9.14
C ILE A 347 -25.18 4.54 9.80
N ALA A 348 -24.52 4.55 10.95
CA ALA A 348 -24.09 5.77 11.63
C ALA A 348 -23.16 6.62 10.75
N ARG A 349 -22.26 5.98 10.00
CA ARG A 349 -21.42 6.65 9.01
C ARG A 349 -22.24 7.28 7.88
N LEU A 350 -23.16 6.50 7.28
CA LEU A 350 -24.02 6.96 6.18
C LEU A 350 -24.96 8.10 6.59
N LEU A 351 -25.55 8.02 7.78
CA LEU A 351 -26.38 9.09 8.35
C LEU A 351 -25.58 10.38 8.59
N GLY A 352 -24.31 10.25 9.00
CA GLY A 352 -23.37 11.37 9.09
C GLY A 352 -23.10 12.04 7.75
N ASP A 353 -22.91 11.24 6.69
CA ASP A 353 -22.70 11.74 5.33
C ASP A 353 -23.96 12.38 4.72
N ALA A 354 -25.16 11.92 5.10
CA ALA A 354 -26.42 12.47 4.61
C ALA A 354 -26.76 13.86 5.20
N GLY A 355 -26.29 14.18 6.41
CA GLY A 355 -26.30 15.55 6.94
C GLY A 355 -27.67 16.15 7.33
N ASN A 356 -28.75 15.36 7.39
CA ASN A 356 -30.08 15.90 7.70
C ASN A 356 -30.45 15.82 9.20
N ARG A 357 -31.41 16.65 9.63
CA ARG A 357 -31.87 16.75 11.03
C ARG A 357 -32.49 15.46 11.58
N ARG A 358 -33.12 14.63 10.75
CA ARG A 358 -33.66 13.32 11.20
C ARG A 358 -32.54 12.36 11.60
N SER A 359 -31.39 12.48 10.94
CA SER A 359 -30.18 11.69 11.23
C SER A 359 -29.59 12.04 12.59
N VAL A 360 -29.64 13.32 13.00
CA VAL A 360 -29.12 13.79 14.30
C VAL A 360 -29.76 13.04 15.47
N ASN A 361 -31.09 12.95 15.51
CA ASN A 361 -31.79 12.26 16.60
C ASN A 361 -31.44 10.76 16.68
N ALA A 362 -31.27 10.11 15.53
CA ALA A 362 -30.88 8.71 15.48
C ALA A 362 -29.42 8.52 15.94
N LEU A 363 -28.51 9.38 15.49
CA LEU A 363 -27.11 9.37 15.91
C LEU A 363 -26.95 9.67 17.41
N ILE A 364 -27.76 10.57 17.99
CA ILE A 364 -27.78 10.82 19.45
C ILE A 364 -28.11 9.54 20.21
N ARG A 365 -29.08 8.73 19.73
CA ARG A 365 -29.39 7.44 20.36
C ARG A 365 -28.23 6.45 20.27
N LEU A 366 -27.48 6.45 19.17
CA LEU A 366 -26.31 5.59 18.97
C LEU A 366 -25.10 5.98 19.82
N LEU A 367 -25.10 7.15 20.46
CA LEU A 367 -24.09 7.48 21.48
C LEU A 367 -24.21 6.56 22.71
N GLY A 368 -25.36 5.92 22.94
CA GLY A 368 -25.57 4.94 24.00
C GLY A 368 -25.44 3.48 23.56
N ASP A 369 -24.90 3.20 22.37
CA ASP A 369 -24.79 1.82 21.86
C ASP A 369 -23.84 0.97 22.73
N PRO A 370 -24.15 -0.32 22.98
CA PRO A 370 -23.24 -1.22 23.70
C PRO A 370 -21.85 -1.33 23.05
N ASN A 371 -21.76 -1.20 21.72
CA ASN A 371 -20.51 -1.31 21.00
C ASN A 371 -19.78 0.04 20.89
N GLY A 372 -18.52 0.09 21.36
CA GLY A 372 -17.70 1.29 21.34
C GLY A 372 -17.42 1.85 19.93
N HIS A 373 -17.31 1.02 18.89
CA HIS A 373 -17.12 1.49 17.51
C HIS A 373 -18.36 2.22 16.97
N VAL A 374 -19.56 1.78 17.37
CA VAL A 374 -20.81 2.45 17.02
C VAL A 374 -20.88 3.82 17.70
N ARG A 375 -20.60 3.90 19.01
CA ARG A 375 -20.55 5.17 19.77
C ARG A 375 -19.54 6.15 19.16
N GLN A 376 -18.32 5.66 18.88
CA GLN A 376 -17.25 6.42 18.25
C GLN A 376 -17.70 7.02 16.91
N THR A 377 -18.29 6.19 16.05
CA THR A 377 -18.74 6.60 14.72
C THR A 377 -19.90 7.60 14.82
N ALA A 378 -20.84 7.38 15.73
CA ALA A 378 -21.95 8.29 15.97
C ALA A 378 -21.48 9.68 16.45
N ALA A 379 -20.53 9.74 17.39
CA ALA A 379 -19.93 10.99 17.85
C ALA A 379 -19.23 11.74 16.70
N ARG A 380 -18.43 11.03 15.90
CA ARG A 380 -17.75 11.59 14.72
C ARG A 380 -18.74 12.13 13.69
N SER A 381 -19.80 11.36 13.39
CA SER A 381 -20.86 11.76 12.46
C SER A 381 -21.58 13.01 12.94
N LEU A 382 -21.94 13.10 14.23
CA LEU A 382 -22.55 14.31 14.81
C LEU A 382 -21.63 15.53 14.75
N GLY A 383 -20.33 15.35 15.02
CA GLY A 383 -19.33 16.40 14.88
C GLY A 383 -19.21 16.92 13.44
N ARG A 384 -19.39 16.06 12.43
CA ARG A 384 -19.42 16.46 11.01
C ARG A 384 -20.70 17.19 10.62
N ILE A 385 -21.86 16.79 11.18
CA ILE A 385 -23.14 17.46 10.95
C ILE A 385 -23.16 18.85 11.58
N GLN A 386 -22.46 19.03 12.71
CA GLN A 386 -22.37 20.30 13.46
C GLN A 386 -23.72 20.81 14.00
N ASP A 387 -24.68 19.92 14.29
CA ASP A 387 -25.93 20.28 14.96
C ASP A 387 -25.71 20.36 16.48
N SER A 388 -25.80 21.58 17.02
CA SER A 388 -25.60 21.90 18.45
C SER A 388 -26.53 21.15 19.40
N SER A 389 -27.67 20.62 18.94
CA SER A 389 -28.58 19.82 19.78
C SER A 389 -27.94 18.52 20.30
N ALA A 390 -26.89 18.02 19.63
CA ALA A 390 -26.15 16.85 20.06
C ALA A 390 -25.10 17.13 21.15
N ALA A 391 -24.74 18.40 21.39
CA ALA A 391 -23.63 18.77 22.26
C ALA A 391 -23.76 18.19 23.67
N LYS A 392 -24.97 18.24 24.25
CA LYS A 392 -25.23 17.70 25.59
C LYS A 392 -25.04 16.18 25.65
N ALA A 393 -25.47 15.45 24.63
CA ALA A 393 -25.34 13.99 24.60
C ALA A 393 -23.89 13.54 24.34
N ILE A 394 -23.11 14.32 23.58
CA ILE A 394 -21.70 14.01 23.32
C ILE A 394 -20.83 14.27 24.57
N LEU A 395 -21.22 15.21 25.46
CA LEU A 395 -20.49 15.46 26.72
C LEU A 395 -20.33 14.21 27.58
N ASP A 396 -21.35 13.35 27.64
CA ASP A 396 -21.32 12.13 28.46
C ASP A 396 -20.23 11.15 27.98
N LEU A 397 -19.87 11.20 26.68
CA LEU A 397 -18.81 10.37 26.10
C LEU A 397 -17.39 10.81 26.45
N LEU A 398 -17.21 11.96 27.11
CA LEU A 398 -15.89 12.35 27.65
C LEU A 398 -15.42 11.42 28.77
N GLU A 399 -16.33 10.63 29.34
CA GLU A 399 -16.05 9.63 30.38
C GLU A 399 -16.25 8.18 29.88
N ASP A 400 -16.36 7.98 28.56
CA ASP A 400 -16.55 6.65 27.97
C ASP A 400 -15.41 5.69 28.37
N GLU A 401 -15.69 4.39 28.49
CA GLU A 401 -14.66 3.40 28.84
C GLU A 401 -13.53 3.30 27.80
N TYR A 402 -13.81 3.61 26.52
CA TYR A 402 -12.84 3.53 25.44
C TYR A 402 -12.26 4.91 25.10
N VAL A 403 -10.93 5.01 25.14
CA VAL A 403 -10.19 6.23 24.77
C VAL A 403 -10.54 6.71 23.36
N SER A 404 -10.75 5.79 22.42
CA SER A 404 -11.10 6.12 21.03
C SER A 404 -12.47 6.81 20.88
N VAL A 405 -13.42 6.51 21.78
CA VAL A 405 -14.72 7.17 21.88
C VAL A 405 -14.56 8.55 22.50
N GLN A 406 -13.81 8.65 23.60
CA GLN A 406 -13.49 9.94 24.25
C GLN A 406 -12.84 10.92 23.27
N GLU A 407 -11.87 10.47 22.47
CA GLU A 407 -11.20 11.29 21.45
C GLU A 407 -12.18 11.79 20.37
N SER A 408 -13.12 10.93 19.95
CA SER A 408 -14.14 11.32 18.97
C SER A 408 -15.14 12.31 19.56
N ALA A 409 -15.47 12.17 20.86
CA ALA A 409 -16.28 13.14 21.59
C ALA A 409 -15.56 14.50 21.69
N ILE A 410 -14.27 14.51 22.04
CA ILE A 410 -13.46 15.74 22.09
C ILE A 410 -13.46 16.44 20.73
N GLN A 411 -13.20 15.69 19.65
CA GLN A 411 -13.20 16.24 18.29
C GLN A 411 -14.58 16.78 17.90
N ALA A 412 -15.66 16.03 18.18
CA ALA A 412 -17.01 16.44 17.83
C ALA A 412 -17.45 17.72 18.57
N LEU A 413 -17.21 17.81 19.89
CA LEU A 413 -17.50 19.01 20.67
C LEU A 413 -16.70 20.22 20.20
N SER A 414 -15.43 20.01 19.84
CA SER A 414 -14.56 21.07 19.31
C SER A 414 -15.06 21.63 17.97
N LEU A 415 -15.66 20.78 17.13
CA LEU A 415 -16.26 21.19 15.85
C LEU A 415 -17.60 21.91 16.04
N LEU A 416 -18.41 21.48 17.01
CA LEU A 416 -19.70 22.09 17.31
C LEU A 416 -19.57 23.54 17.80
N LYS A 417 -18.50 23.84 18.56
CA LYS A 417 -18.24 25.17 19.15
C LYS A 417 -19.44 25.76 19.90
N ASN A 418 -20.28 24.90 20.47
CA ASN A 418 -21.46 25.33 21.20
C ASN A 418 -21.03 25.96 22.53
N GLN A 419 -21.26 27.26 22.72
CA GLN A 419 -20.89 27.96 23.95
C GLN A 419 -21.77 27.55 25.14
N ASP A 420 -22.97 27.03 24.90
CA ASP A 420 -23.92 26.65 25.95
C ASP A 420 -23.40 25.49 26.82
N ILE A 421 -22.44 24.70 26.31
CA ILE A 421 -21.81 23.61 27.07
C ILE A 421 -20.59 24.06 27.88
N LEU A 422 -20.13 25.30 27.72
CA LEU A 422 -18.93 25.79 28.40
C LEU A 422 -19.07 25.71 29.93
N SER A 423 -20.23 26.11 30.46
CA SER A 423 -20.52 26.02 31.89
C SER A 423 -20.37 24.58 32.41
N ARG A 424 -20.87 23.61 31.65
CA ARG A 424 -20.76 22.19 32.02
C ARG A 424 -19.32 21.69 31.92
N LEU A 425 -18.57 22.07 30.88
CA LEU A 425 -17.15 21.74 30.78
C LEU A 425 -16.35 22.31 31.94
N MET A 426 -16.64 23.54 32.38
CA MET A 426 -16.00 24.15 33.56
C MET A 426 -16.31 23.42 34.87
N GLU A 427 -17.51 22.85 35.02
CA GLU A 427 -17.84 22.00 36.16
C GLU A 427 -17.01 20.71 36.15
N LEU A 428 -16.83 20.07 34.98
CA LEU A 428 -16.05 18.84 34.81
C LEU A 428 -14.57 18.99 35.18
N LEU A 429 -14.03 20.22 35.14
CA LEU A 429 -12.67 20.52 35.62
C LEU A 429 -12.47 20.23 37.11
N ASN A 430 -13.55 20.06 37.89
CA ASN A 430 -13.49 19.70 39.31
C ASN A 430 -13.85 18.21 39.54
N SER A 431 -13.89 17.39 38.50
CA SER A 431 -14.15 15.96 38.61
C SER A 431 -13.09 15.25 39.45
N LYS A 432 -13.50 14.23 40.22
CA LYS A 432 -12.56 13.33 40.93
C LYS A 432 -11.69 12.52 39.97
N LYS A 433 -12.11 12.32 38.71
CA LYS A 433 -11.37 11.55 37.71
C LYS A 433 -10.45 12.45 36.90
N ALA A 434 -9.14 12.23 36.99
CA ALA A 434 -8.14 12.99 36.24
C ALA A 434 -8.32 12.92 34.71
N THR A 435 -8.72 11.75 34.20
CA THR A 435 -9.03 11.56 32.76
C THR A 435 -10.14 12.49 32.27
N LEU A 436 -11.22 12.63 33.04
CA LEU A 436 -12.33 13.51 32.69
C LEU A 436 -11.93 14.99 32.77
N ARG A 437 -11.12 15.36 33.76
CA ARG A 437 -10.52 16.72 33.83
C ARG A 437 -9.70 17.01 32.58
N CYS A 438 -8.80 16.09 32.18
CA CYS A 438 -7.99 16.22 30.96
C CYS A 438 -8.86 16.38 29.71
N ASN A 439 -9.91 15.56 29.57
CA ASN A 439 -10.80 15.60 28.41
C ASN A 439 -11.57 16.92 28.32
N ALA A 440 -12.08 17.43 29.44
CA ALA A 440 -12.72 18.74 29.50
C ALA A 440 -11.74 19.88 29.13
N ILE A 441 -10.52 19.85 29.65
CA ILE A 441 -9.46 20.83 29.31
C ILE A 441 -9.18 20.83 27.81
N LYS A 442 -9.03 19.65 27.20
CA LYS A 442 -8.78 19.50 25.75
C LYS A 442 -9.91 20.10 24.91
N VAL A 443 -11.17 19.88 25.30
CA VAL A 443 -12.33 20.47 24.60
C VAL A 443 -12.31 21.99 24.72
N ILE A 444 -12.13 22.53 25.93
CA ILE A 444 -12.09 23.98 26.17
C ILE A 444 -10.97 24.65 25.36
N GLY A 445 -9.76 24.07 25.37
CA GLY A 445 -8.61 24.58 24.62
C GLY A 445 -8.88 24.63 23.11
N LYS A 446 -9.41 23.53 22.53
CA LYS A 446 -9.74 23.47 21.09
C LYS A 446 -10.90 24.38 20.69
N MET A 447 -11.86 24.62 21.60
CA MET A 447 -12.92 25.60 21.40
C MET A 447 -12.40 27.05 21.47
N LYS A 448 -11.20 27.27 22.04
CA LYS A 448 -10.62 28.59 22.32
C LYS A 448 -11.58 29.48 23.12
N ALA A 449 -12.25 28.90 24.12
CA ALA A 449 -13.20 29.61 24.98
C ALA A 449 -12.46 30.51 26.00
N ALA A 450 -12.25 31.78 25.66
CA ALA A 450 -11.38 32.71 26.41
C ALA A 450 -11.84 32.90 27.87
N ASP A 451 -13.14 32.81 28.13
CA ASP A 451 -13.74 32.92 29.46
C ASP A 451 -13.24 31.83 30.43
N ALA A 452 -12.72 30.72 29.91
CA ALA A 452 -12.18 29.63 30.71
C ALA A 452 -10.71 29.80 31.11
N LEU A 453 -9.99 30.81 30.59
CA LEU A 453 -8.56 31.03 30.86
C LEU A 453 -8.21 31.08 32.36
N PRO A 454 -8.97 31.77 33.24
CA PRO A 454 -8.68 31.75 34.68
C PRO A 454 -8.78 30.34 35.29
N LYS A 455 -9.76 29.55 34.82
CA LYS A 455 -9.99 28.20 35.34
C LYS A 455 -8.95 27.21 34.79
N LEU A 456 -8.56 27.33 33.52
CA LEU A 456 -7.44 26.58 32.95
C LEU A 456 -6.12 26.89 33.67
N SER A 457 -5.88 28.15 34.02
CA SER A 457 -4.72 28.54 34.82
C SER A 457 -4.73 27.92 36.21
N PHE A 458 -5.91 27.71 36.81
CA PHE A 458 -6.02 26.97 38.06
C PHE A 458 -5.68 25.48 37.91
N CYS A 459 -6.00 24.85 36.77
CA CYS A 459 -5.66 23.46 36.47
C CYS A 459 -4.14 23.20 36.36
N LEU A 460 -3.31 24.25 36.28
CA LEU A 460 -1.85 24.12 36.41
C LEU A 460 -1.40 23.74 37.82
N LYS A 461 -2.31 23.77 38.81
CA LYS A 461 -2.05 23.36 40.20
C LYS A 461 -2.70 22.02 40.54
N ASP A 462 -3.16 21.28 39.53
CA ASP A 462 -3.80 19.98 39.72
C ASP A 462 -2.80 18.96 40.29
N GLU A 463 -3.28 18.03 41.11
CA GLU A 463 -2.45 16.95 41.69
C GLU A 463 -1.89 16.01 40.61
N ASP A 464 -2.60 15.83 39.50
CA ASP A 464 -2.21 14.92 38.43
C ASP A 464 -1.38 15.66 37.36
N PRO A 465 -0.13 15.24 37.10
CA PRO A 465 0.73 15.90 36.11
C PRO A 465 0.17 15.85 34.69
N THR A 466 -0.65 14.84 34.34
CA THR A 466 -1.31 14.74 33.04
C THR A 466 -2.37 15.84 32.86
N VAL A 467 -3.06 16.20 33.93
CA VAL A 467 -4.03 17.30 33.94
C VAL A 467 -3.30 18.64 33.81
N ARG A 468 -2.21 18.83 34.55
CA ARG A 468 -1.35 20.03 34.43
C ARG A 468 -0.80 20.18 33.02
N ARG A 469 -0.28 19.10 32.43
CA ARG A 469 0.19 19.09 31.04
C ARG A 469 -0.92 19.45 30.05
N SER A 470 -2.11 18.87 30.21
CA SER A 470 -3.26 19.21 29.37
C SER A 470 -3.64 20.68 29.49
N ALA A 471 -3.53 21.28 30.69
CA ALA A 471 -3.79 22.70 30.92
C ALA A 471 -2.77 23.59 30.19
N VAL A 472 -1.48 23.22 30.21
CA VAL A 472 -0.45 23.92 29.44
C VAL A 472 -0.73 23.86 27.93
N GLU A 473 -1.03 22.68 27.41
CA GLU A 473 -1.39 22.49 25.99
C GLU A 473 -2.61 23.34 25.61
N ALA A 474 -3.65 23.32 26.44
CA ALA A 474 -4.85 24.11 26.21
C ALA A 474 -4.58 25.63 26.26
N LEU A 475 -3.77 26.11 27.21
CA LEU A 475 -3.37 27.52 27.30
C LEU A 475 -2.59 27.98 26.04
N SER A 476 -1.75 27.09 25.49
CA SER A 476 -1.00 27.37 24.25
C SER A 476 -1.90 27.57 23.02
N GLU A 477 -3.10 26.97 22.98
CA GLU A 477 -4.03 27.11 21.86
C GLU A 477 -4.63 28.53 21.73
N PHE A 478 -4.67 29.29 22.83
CA PHE A 478 -5.28 30.62 22.85
C PHE A 478 -4.41 31.67 22.16
N GLN A 479 -3.07 31.51 22.16
CA GLN A 479 -2.14 32.49 21.60
C GLN A 479 -2.33 33.93 22.14
N THR A 480 -2.75 34.07 23.41
CA THR A 480 -2.99 35.37 24.06
C THR A 480 -1.96 35.65 25.16
N SER A 481 -1.69 36.93 25.41
CA SER A 481 -0.84 37.38 26.54
C SER A 481 -1.41 36.98 27.91
N ALA A 482 -2.72 36.80 28.02
CA ALA A 482 -3.38 36.32 29.24
C ALA A 482 -2.99 34.89 29.64
N ALA A 483 -2.56 34.05 28.70
CA ALA A 483 -2.10 32.69 28.98
C ALA A 483 -0.63 32.64 29.47
N VAL A 484 0.16 33.69 29.18
CA VAL A 484 1.61 33.72 29.43
C VAL A 484 1.99 33.47 30.89
N PRO A 485 1.35 34.09 31.91
CA PRO A 485 1.72 33.84 33.31
C PRO A 485 1.59 32.37 33.70
N GLY A 486 0.57 31.67 33.18
CA GLY A 486 0.38 30.24 33.41
C GLY A 486 1.45 29.38 32.75
N LEU A 487 1.78 29.68 31.49
CA LEU A 487 2.85 28.97 30.76
C LEU A 487 4.22 29.14 31.45
N VAL A 488 4.52 30.36 31.94
CA VAL A 488 5.76 30.63 32.69
C VAL A 488 5.79 29.88 34.02
N LEU A 489 4.67 29.81 34.75
CA LEU A 489 4.58 29.03 35.98
C LEU A 489 4.88 27.55 35.73
N ALA A 490 4.37 26.99 34.64
CA ALA A 490 4.53 25.57 34.30
C ALA A 490 5.98 25.18 33.89
N LEU A 491 6.85 26.16 33.58
CA LEU A 491 8.28 25.90 33.40
C LEU A 491 8.93 25.40 34.69
N ALA A 492 8.40 25.77 35.86
CA ALA A 492 8.93 25.36 37.16
C ALA A 492 8.18 24.16 37.77
N ASP A 493 7.39 23.43 36.97
CA ASP A 493 6.65 22.26 37.45
C ASP A 493 7.58 21.14 37.93
N GLU A 494 7.17 20.38 38.93
CA GLU A 494 7.92 19.22 39.43
C GLU A 494 8.05 18.11 38.38
N ASP A 495 7.04 17.95 37.50
CA ASP A 495 7.01 16.91 36.48
C ASP A 495 7.65 17.39 35.19
N SER A 496 8.64 16.62 34.71
CA SER A 496 9.40 16.99 33.51
C SER A 496 8.54 17.03 32.24
N THR A 497 7.45 16.28 32.15
CA THR A 497 6.56 16.30 30.96
C THR A 497 5.74 17.57 30.91
N VAL A 498 5.38 18.14 32.05
CA VAL A 498 4.73 19.46 32.15
C VAL A 498 5.72 20.55 31.76
N ARG A 499 6.96 20.51 32.29
CA ARG A 499 8.02 21.45 31.89
C ARG A 499 8.31 21.43 30.39
N LEU A 500 8.34 20.24 29.78
CA LEU A 500 8.51 20.07 28.33
C LEU A 500 7.36 20.67 27.51
N ALA A 501 6.12 20.45 27.95
CA ALA A 501 4.96 21.06 27.31
C ALA A 501 5.01 22.59 27.43
N ALA A 502 5.41 23.12 28.59
CA ALA A 502 5.55 24.54 28.83
C ALA A 502 6.65 25.16 27.96
N LEU A 503 7.80 24.51 27.83
CA LEU A 503 8.87 24.91 26.92
C LEU A 503 8.41 24.99 25.47
N SER A 504 7.64 23.98 25.03
CA SER A 504 7.10 23.93 23.67
C SER A 504 6.06 25.03 23.42
N ALA A 505 5.22 25.33 24.41
CA ALA A 505 4.26 26.42 24.35
C ALA A 505 4.96 27.78 24.32
N VAL A 506 5.95 28.00 25.19
CA VAL A 506 6.71 29.26 25.24
C VAL A 506 7.47 29.53 23.94
N ALA A 507 8.01 28.48 23.29
CA ALA A 507 8.64 28.60 21.99
C ALA A 507 7.71 29.20 20.91
N GLN A 508 6.40 28.90 20.99
CA GLN A 508 5.40 29.42 20.05
C GLN A 508 4.97 30.86 20.35
N HIS A 509 5.19 31.35 21.57
CA HIS A 509 4.79 32.68 22.01
C HIS A 509 5.97 33.66 22.05
N ARG A 510 6.13 34.44 20.98
CA ARG A 510 7.25 35.40 20.81
C ARG A 510 7.30 36.49 21.88
N GLU A 511 6.14 36.90 22.42
CA GLU A 511 6.01 37.97 23.42
C GLU A 511 6.60 37.59 24.79
N ILE A 512 6.84 36.30 25.04
CA ILE A 512 7.44 35.85 26.30
C ILE A 512 8.93 36.17 26.27
N ASP A 513 9.39 36.94 27.26
CA ASP A 513 10.80 37.14 27.57
C ASP A 513 11.38 35.86 28.18
N PHE A 514 11.56 34.88 27.30
CA PHE A 514 12.00 33.52 27.62
C PHE A 514 13.30 33.49 28.43
N LEU A 515 14.20 34.44 28.17
CA LEU A 515 15.53 34.47 28.77
C LEU A 515 15.48 34.76 30.27
N ARG A 516 14.44 35.45 30.75
CA ARG A 516 14.24 35.67 32.19
C ARG A 516 13.85 34.39 32.95
N HIS A 517 13.41 33.36 32.24
CA HIS A 517 12.78 32.19 32.84
C HIS A 517 13.48 30.87 32.51
N ILE A 518 14.61 30.91 31.80
CA ILE A 518 15.29 29.71 31.29
C ILE A 518 16.43 29.21 32.18
N ASP A 519 17.00 30.08 33.03
CA ASP A 519 18.19 29.75 33.82
C ASP A 519 18.06 28.43 34.62
N PRO A 520 16.94 28.16 35.33
CA PRO A 520 16.78 26.89 36.05
C PRO A 520 16.73 25.68 35.11
N LEU A 521 16.24 25.87 33.87
CA LEU A 521 16.04 24.80 32.89
C LEU A 521 17.33 24.43 32.15
N LEU A 522 18.33 25.33 32.11
CA LEU A 522 19.65 25.03 31.55
C LEU A 522 20.37 23.94 32.35
N THR A 523 20.06 23.82 33.64
CA THR A 523 20.63 22.82 34.55
C THR A 523 19.57 21.83 35.07
N ASP A 524 18.45 21.69 34.35
CA ASP A 524 17.34 20.81 34.75
C ASP A 524 17.82 19.37 34.96
N GLU A 525 17.23 18.64 35.92
CA GLU A 525 17.55 17.24 36.14
C GLU A 525 17.26 16.35 34.91
N SER A 526 16.20 16.69 34.17
CA SER A 526 15.74 15.95 33.00
C SER A 526 16.59 16.31 31.78
N ILE A 527 17.21 15.28 31.22
CA ILE A 527 18.00 15.37 29.98
C ILE A 527 17.16 15.94 28.85
N TRP A 528 15.90 15.51 28.76
CA TRP A 528 14.97 15.94 27.72
C TRP A 528 14.61 17.42 27.85
N VAL A 529 14.45 17.94 29.08
CA VAL A 529 14.18 19.36 29.33
C VAL A 529 15.38 20.21 28.90
N ARG A 530 16.60 19.84 29.29
CA ARG A 530 17.82 20.55 28.86
C ARG A 530 18.00 20.52 27.34
N ALA A 531 17.77 19.38 26.69
CA ALA A 531 17.83 19.29 25.23
C ALA A 531 16.74 20.15 24.55
N ALA A 532 15.53 20.18 25.10
CA ALA A 532 14.43 21.02 24.61
C ALA A 532 14.76 22.51 24.76
N VAL A 533 15.38 22.93 25.87
CA VAL A 533 15.90 24.29 26.06
C VAL A 533 16.84 24.69 24.93
N ALA A 534 17.82 23.86 24.60
CA ALA A 534 18.77 24.14 23.53
C ALA A 534 18.05 24.34 22.18
N LYS A 535 17.09 23.45 21.87
CA LYS A 535 16.27 23.55 20.67
C LYS A 535 15.47 24.86 20.63
N THR A 536 14.80 25.22 21.71
CA THR A 536 13.99 26.46 21.81
C THR A 536 14.86 27.71 21.66
N LEU A 537 16.05 27.74 22.27
CA LEU A 537 17.01 28.84 22.09
C LEU A 537 17.41 28.99 20.62
N GLY A 538 17.67 27.88 19.92
CA GLY A 538 17.98 27.87 18.49
C GLY A 538 16.84 28.34 17.58
N GLU A 539 15.58 28.19 18.00
CA GLU A 539 14.41 28.66 17.25
C GLU A 539 14.23 30.18 17.34
N ARG A 540 14.62 30.81 18.46
CA ARG A 540 14.50 32.27 18.66
C ARG A 540 15.52 33.08 17.86
N LYS A 541 16.71 32.54 17.61
CA LYS A 541 17.81 33.19 16.86
C LYS A 541 18.28 34.55 17.40
N ASP A 542 18.05 34.83 18.68
CA ASP A 542 18.49 36.09 19.32
C ASP A 542 20.01 36.08 19.59
N GLU A 543 20.71 37.21 19.45
CA GLU A 543 22.16 37.28 19.78
C GLU A 543 22.44 36.98 21.25
N SER A 544 21.51 37.31 22.14
CA SER A 544 21.62 37.07 23.58
C SER A 544 21.65 35.59 23.97
N VAL A 545 21.20 34.67 23.11
CA VAL A 545 21.18 33.22 23.43
C VAL A 545 22.48 32.49 23.12
N LYS A 546 23.40 33.13 22.39
CA LYS A 546 24.63 32.46 21.92
C LYS A 546 25.52 32.03 23.09
N THR A 547 25.67 32.88 24.10
CA THR A 547 26.43 32.56 25.31
C THR A 547 25.82 31.39 26.08
N LEU A 548 24.48 31.30 26.12
CA LEU A 548 23.79 30.19 26.77
C LEU A 548 24.05 28.87 26.03
N LEU A 549 23.88 28.86 24.70
CA LEU A 549 24.18 27.68 23.87
C LEU A 549 25.63 27.22 24.04
N LEU A 550 26.60 28.15 24.09
CA LEU A 550 28.01 27.82 24.33
C LEU A 550 28.22 27.16 25.70
N GLY A 551 27.51 27.61 26.73
CA GLY A 551 27.51 26.97 28.04
C GLY A 551 27.01 25.52 27.99
N MET A 552 25.99 25.24 27.17
CA MET A 552 25.38 23.91 27.05
C MET A 552 26.29 22.87 26.36
N LEU A 553 27.34 23.28 25.64
CA LEU A 553 28.36 22.35 25.13
C LEU A 553 29.11 21.63 26.26
N ARG A 554 29.13 22.22 27.46
CA ARG A 554 29.75 21.66 28.66
C ARG A 554 28.80 20.77 29.47
N ASP A 555 27.59 20.48 28.96
CA ASP A 555 26.66 19.56 29.61
C ASP A 555 27.31 18.17 29.76
N ARG A 556 26.95 17.44 30.82
CA ARG A 556 27.48 16.10 31.08
C ARG A 556 26.91 15.01 30.16
N VAL A 557 25.85 15.31 29.40
CA VAL A 557 25.17 14.34 28.53
C VAL A 557 25.30 14.73 27.06
N GLY A 558 25.79 13.79 26.24
CA GLY A 558 26.00 13.98 24.80
C GLY A 558 24.75 14.42 24.04
N ALA A 559 23.57 13.90 24.39
CA ALA A 559 22.31 14.31 23.76
C ALA A 559 22.00 15.82 23.91
N VAL A 560 22.36 16.43 25.05
CA VAL A 560 22.16 17.87 25.28
C VAL A 560 23.20 18.67 24.50
N GLN A 561 24.45 18.21 24.48
CA GLN A 561 25.52 18.80 23.67
C GLN A 561 25.14 18.82 22.18
N ILE A 562 24.61 17.70 21.67
CA ILE A 562 24.14 17.56 20.29
C ILE A 562 23.03 18.57 20.00
N ALA A 563 22.00 18.65 20.87
CA ALA A 563 20.92 19.61 20.70
C ALA A 563 21.41 21.07 20.69
N ALA A 564 22.42 21.40 21.52
CA ALA A 564 23.06 22.70 21.53
C ALA A 564 23.83 22.99 20.23
N MET A 565 24.61 22.03 19.73
CA MET A 565 25.31 22.18 18.44
C MET A 565 24.33 22.35 17.27
N GLU A 566 23.29 21.53 17.20
CA GLU A 566 22.25 21.66 16.17
C GLU A 566 21.55 23.03 16.23
N ALA A 567 21.25 23.52 17.43
CA ALA A 567 20.71 24.85 17.63
C ALA A 567 21.68 25.95 17.13
N MET A 568 22.98 25.84 17.41
CA MET A 568 24.01 26.76 16.90
C MET A 568 24.11 26.74 15.37
N GLY A 569 24.02 25.56 14.74
CA GLY A 569 24.05 25.42 13.28
C GLY A 569 22.99 26.27 12.57
N ARG A 570 21.81 26.47 13.19
CA ARG A 570 20.72 27.30 12.66
C ARG A 570 21.04 28.80 12.58
N PHE A 571 22.03 29.27 13.33
CA PHE A 571 22.50 30.67 13.26
C PHE A 571 23.41 30.91 12.06
N ARG A 572 24.12 29.86 11.59
CA ARG A 572 25.20 29.98 10.59
C ARG A 572 26.23 31.04 10.94
N ASP A 573 26.56 31.13 12.22
CA ASP A 573 27.55 32.07 12.73
C ASP A 573 28.90 31.40 12.90
N ARG A 574 29.89 31.90 12.17
CA ARG A 574 31.28 31.43 12.23
C ARG A 574 31.89 31.45 13.64
N ARG A 575 31.38 32.29 14.55
CA ARG A 575 31.84 32.32 15.96
C ARG A 575 31.59 31.01 16.71
N PHE A 576 30.68 30.16 16.22
CA PHE A 576 30.46 28.83 16.79
C PHE A 576 31.40 27.75 16.23
N ALA A 577 32.14 28.04 15.14
CA ALA A 577 32.96 27.03 14.48
C ALA A 577 34.06 26.47 15.41
N ASP A 578 34.80 27.33 16.11
CA ASP A 578 35.85 26.87 17.03
C ASP A 578 35.30 26.09 18.23
N PRO A 579 34.30 26.59 18.99
CA PRO A 579 33.71 25.84 20.10
C PRO A 579 33.11 24.49 19.69
N ILE A 580 32.45 24.41 18.52
CA ILE A 580 31.90 23.13 18.03
C ILE A 580 33.02 22.21 17.58
N PHE A 581 34.10 22.74 16.99
CA PHE A 581 35.25 21.91 16.63
C PHE A 581 35.90 21.27 17.86
N GLU A 582 35.98 21.96 19.00
CA GLU A 582 36.46 21.36 20.25
C GLU A 582 35.66 20.10 20.65
N MET A 583 34.35 20.05 20.34
CA MET A 583 33.51 18.87 20.62
C MET A 583 33.90 17.63 19.80
N THR A 584 34.71 17.77 18.76
CA THR A 584 35.23 16.63 18.00
C THR A 584 36.25 15.78 18.76
N THR A 585 36.72 16.26 19.92
CA THR A 585 37.57 15.47 20.84
C THR A 585 36.75 14.71 21.90
N SER A 586 35.41 14.75 21.83
CA SER A 586 34.54 14.03 22.74
C SER A 586 34.78 12.51 22.67
N PRO A 587 34.71 11.77 23.79
CA PRO A 587 34.74 10.32 23.77
C PRO A 587 33.45 9.71 23.16
N ASP A 588 32.37 10.49 23.06
CA ASP A 588 31.10 10.05 22.48
C ASP A 588 31.12 10.22 20.93
N PRO A 589 31.09 9.12 20.15
CA PRO A 589 31.13 9.20 18.70
C PRO A 589 29.96 9.94 18.07
N ASP A 590 28.78 9.95 18.71
CA ASP A 590 27.60 10.66 18.20
C ASP A 590 27.77 12.17 18.36
N VAL A 591 28.39 12.62 19.46
CA VAL A 591 28.77 14.03 19.65
C VAL A 591 29.79 14.46 18.59
N VAL A 592 30.84 13.65 18.35
CA VAL A 592 31.86 13.96 17.32
C VAL A 592 31.23 14.04 15.93
N LYS A 593 30.38 13.07 15.58
CA LYS A 593 29.66 13.03 14.31
C LYS A 593 28.79 14.27 14.12
N SER A 594 27.99 14.62 15.12
CA SER A 594 27.11 15.80 15.07
C SER A 594 27.91 17.11 15.00
N ALA A 595 29.01 17.22 15.74
CA ALA A 595 29.90 18.39 15.67
C ALA A 595 30.40 18.62 14.24
N ILE A 596 30.92 17.56 13.58
CA ILE A 596 31.41 17.63 12.20
C ILE A 596 30.29 18.01 11.24
N ALA A 597 29.12 17.40 11.36
CA ALA A 597 27.97 17.69 10.51
C ALA A 597 27.54 19.16 10.62
N VAL A 598 27.41 19.68 11.85
CA VAL A 598 27.01 21.06 12.13
C VAL A 598 28.04 22.07 11.62
N LEU A 599 29.34 21.79 11.72
CA LEU A 599 30.39 22.65 11.15
C LEU A 599 30.21 22.85 9.64
N GLY A 600 29.80 21.80 8.92
CA GLY A 600 29.45 21.89 7.51
C GLY A 600 28.23 22.77 7.23
N GLU A 601 27.28 22.86 8.17
CA GLU A 601 26.08 23.72 8.06
C GLU A 601 26.36 25.19 8.36
N ILE A 602 27.28 25.47 9.29
CA ILE A 602 27.72 26.83 9.60
C ILE A 602 28.31 27.51 8.36
N GLY A 603 28.99 26.74 7.51
CA GLY A 603 29.50 27.24 6.24
C GLY A 603 30.83 27.98 6.33
N ASP A 604 31.55 27.88 7.46
CA ASP A 604 32.87 28.51 7.63
C ASP A 604 33.95 27.67 6.94
N SER A 605 34.41 28.11 5.77
CA SER A 605 35.43 27.40 4.99
C SER A 605 36.79 27.32 5.68
N SER A 606 37.07 28.17 6.69
CA SER A 606 38.34 28.13 7.42
C SER A 606 38.54 26.85 8.23
N ILE A 607 37.43 26.18 8.62
CA ILE A 607 37.46 24.93 9.38
C ILE A 607 37.70 23.70 8.50
N ALA A 608 37.55 23.82 7.18
CA ALA A 608 37.47 22.68 6.27
C ALA A 608 38.73 21.80 6.33
N ARG A 609 39.92 22.40 6.30
CA ARG A 609 41.20 21.68 6.48
C ARG A 609 41.27 20.90 7.80
N ARG A 610 40.67 21.42 8.86
CA ARG A 610 40.64 20.75 10.17
C ARG A 610 39.68 19.55 10.18
N ILE A 611 38.60 19.60 9.38
CA ILE A 611 37.65 18.49 9.22
C ILE A 611 38.26 17.32 8.43
N GLN A 612 39.19 17.58 7.50
CA GLN A 612 39.76 16.53 6.63
C GLN A 612 40.40 15.36 7.39
N VAL A 613 40.93 15.60 8.60
CA VAL A 613 41.51 14.55 9.44
C VAL A 613 40.50 13.43 9.75
N PHE A 614 39.20 13.76 9.83
CA PHE A 614 38.13 12.80 10.15
C PHE A 614 37.72 11.91 8.97
N LEU A 615 38.20 12.17 7.75
CA LEU A 615 37.99 11.27 6.61
C LEU A 615 38.65 9.90 6.81
N ASN A 616 39.66 9.80 7.69
CA ASN A 616 40.33 8.53 8.00
C ASN A 616 39.91 7.94 9.36
N HIS A 617 38.79 8.40 9.93
CA HIS A 617 38.35 7.99 11.26
C HIS A 617 37.88 6.52 11.30
N ALA A 618 38.09 5.81 12.42
CA ALA A 618 37.71 4.41 12.55
C ALA A 618 36.19 4.18 12.44
N ASN A 619 35.39 5.08 13.02
CA ASN A 619 33.93 5.06 12.91
C ASN A 619 33.47 5.59 11.54
N TRP A 620 32.72 4.76 10.80
CA TRP A 620 32.21 5.08 9.47
C TRP A 620 31.27 6.29 9.45
N GLY A 621 30.46 6.49 10.49
CA GLY A 621 29.51 7.59 10.57
C GLY A 621 30.21 8.95 10.66
N ILE A 622 31.37 9.00 11.31
CA ILE A 622 32.23 10.19 11.38
C ILE A 622 32.87 10.47 10.02
N ARG A 623 33.34 9.43 9.31
CA ARG A 623 33.87 9.59 7.94
C ARG A 623 32.81 10.13 6.99
N ALA A 624 31.59 9.59 7.03
CA ALA A 624 30.46 10.07 6.23
C ALA A 624 30.12 11.53 6.55
N ALA A 625 30.05 11.89 7.84
CA ALA A 625 29.78 13.28 8.26
C ALA A 625 30.88 14.23 7.78
N ALA A 626 32.16 13.85 7.87
CA ALA A 626 33.28 14.65 7.38
C ALA A 626 33.20 14.86 5.86
N ALA A 627 32.92 13.79 5.10
CA ALA A 627 32.74 13.88 3.66
C ALA A 627 31.57 14.81 3.28
N GLN A 628 30.44 14.66 3.95
CA GLN A 628 29.27 15.52 3.73
C GLN A 628 29.58 16.99 4.03
N SER A 629 30.22 17.27 5.17
CA SER A 629 30.55 18.63 5.58
C SER A 629 31.53 19.31 4.63
N LEU A 630 32.57 18.60 4.18
CA LEU A 630 33.53 19.12 3.19
C LEU A 630 32.85 19.43 1.85
N GLY A 631 31.94 18.57 1.41
CA GLY A 631 31.11 18.81 0.22
C GLY A 631 30.26 20.08 0.34
N ARG A 632 29.61 20.29 1.49
CA ARG A 632 28.81 21.52 1.76
C ARG A 632 29.69 22.78 1.75
N LEU A 633 30.84 22.72 2.42
CA LEU A 633 31.81 23.81 2.49
C LEU A 633 32.43 24.13 1.12
N GLY A 634 32.51 23.14 0.22
CA GLY A 634 33.09 23.31 -1.11
C GLY A 634 34.62 23.37 -1.10
N ASP A 635 35.27 22.78 -0.10
CA ASP A 635 36.73 22.78 0.02
C ASP A 635 37.36 21.74 -0.92
N THR A 636 37.87 22.21 -2.06
CA THR A 636 38.50 21.39 -3.08
C THR A 636 39.83 20.77 -2.64
N THR A 637 40.42 21.24 -1.53
CA THR A 637 41.68 20.66 -1.01
C THR A 637 41.49 19.24 -0.45
N ALA A 638 40.25 18.84 -0.15
CA ALA A 638 39.91 17.48 0.28
C ALA A 638 39.67 16.49 -0.89
N ARG A 639 39.79 16.93 -2.15
CA ARG A 639 39.37 16.17 -3.33
C ARG A 639 40.02 14.79 -3.42
N GLU A 640 41.35 14.71 -3.31
CA GLU A 640 42.07 13.43 -3.39
C GLU A 640 41.63 12.45 -2.29
N SER A 641 41.48 12.96 -1.06
CA SER A 641 41.01 12.17 0.08
C SER A 641 39.57 11.65 -0.12
N LEU A 642 38.69 12.47 -0.70
CA LEU A 642 37.31 12.07 -1.01
C LEU A 642 37.23 11.10 -2.19
N GLU A 643 38.07 11.24 -3.22
CA GLU A 643 38.16 10.29 -4.33
C GLU A 643 38.60 8.91 -3.85
N LYS A 644 39.57 8.86 -2.93
CA LYS A 644 39.99 7.63 -2.27
C LYS A 644 38.83 7.02 -1.45
N LEU A 645 38.16 7.82 -0.63
CA LEU A 645 37.02 7.38 0.19
C LEU A 645 35.87 6.84 -0.68
N ALA A 646 35.57 7.50 -1.80
CA ALA A 646 34.51 7.13 -2.74
C ALA A 646 34.74 5.76 -3.41
N LYS A 647 36.01 5.33 -3.52
CA LYS A 647 36.41 4.11 -4.20
C LYS A 647 36.68 2.95 -3.23
N ASP A 648 37.37 3.25 -2.13
CA ASP A 648 38.05 2.23 -1.32
C ASP A 648 37.48 2.08 0.10
N ASP A 649 36.52 2.92 0.53
CA ASP A 649 35.93 2.80 1.88
C ASP A 649 35.09 1.52 2.02
N PRO A 650 35.18 0.75 3.12
CA PRO A 650 34.40 -0.46 3.28
C PRO A 650 32.89 -0.22 3.42
N ASP A 651 32.46 0.98 3.80
CA ASP A 651 31.06 1.31 4.00
C ASP A 651 30.46 2.02 2.77
N ARG A 652 29.39 1.43 2.23
CA ARG A 652 28.73 1.92 1.01
C ARG A 652 28.13 3.32 1.17
N LEU A 653 27.62 3.67 2.35
CA LEU A 653 27.04 4.99 2.59
C LEU A 653 28.14 6.06 2.62
N VAL A 654 29.31 5.73 3.17
CA VAL A 654 30.50 6.59 3.13
C VAL A 654 30.93 6.84 1.68
N GLN A 655 31.03 5.78 0.86
CA GLN A 655 31.37 5.90 -0.57
C GLN A 655 30.40 6.83 -1.31
N GLN A 656 29.09 6.63 -1.13
CA GLN A 656 28.05 7.45 -1.77
C GLN A 656 28.12 8.92 -1.33
N THR A 657 28.38 9.15 -0.03
CA THR A 657 28.49 10.51 0.51
C THR A 657 29.72 11.23 -0.03
N ALA A 658 30.85 10.55 -0.18
CA ALA A 658 32.04 11.11 -0.81
C ALA A 658 31.83 11.42 -2.30
N GLN A 659 31.16 10.55 -3.05
CA GLN A 659 30.78 10.82 -4.45
C GLN A 659 29.88 12.06 -4.56
N TRP A 660 28.89 12.18 -3.67
CA TRP A 660 28.05 13.37 -3.59
C TRP A 660 28.87 14.63 -3.29
N ALA A 661 29.80 14.57 -2.33
CA ALA A 661 30.65 15.69 -1.97
C ALA A 661 31.54 16.14 -3.14
N LEU A 662 32.15 15.21 -3.87
CA LEU A 662 32.93 15.49 -5.08
C LEU A 662 32.10 16.14 -6.18
N ALA A 663 30.83 15.72 -6.33
CA ALA A 663 29.92 16.35 -7.28
C ALA A 663 29.61 17.82 -6.93
N GLN A 664 29.59 18.18 -5.64
CA GLN A 664 29.41 19.58 -5.21
C GLN A 664 30.59 20.47 -5.59
N PHE A 665 31.79 19.91 -5.81
CA PHE A 665 32.95 20.67 -6.26
C PHE A 665 32.89 21.01 -7.76
N ALA A 666 32.12 20.27 -8.55
CA ALA A 666 31.97 20.50 -9.99
C ALA A 666 30.91 21.57 -10.34
N THR A 667 30.07 21.95 -9.38
CA THR A 667 28.94 22.88 -9.58
C THR A 667 29.17 24.29 -9.04
N LYS A 668 30.27 24.55 -8.32
CA LYS A 668 30.68 25.90 -7.88
C LYS A 668 31.81 26.40 -8.83
N PRO A 669 31.64 27.57 -9.47
CA PRO A 669 32.61 28.11 -10.45
C PRO A 669 33.95 28.50 -9.83
#